data_AF-A0A5A7PA55-F1
#
_entry.id   AF-A0A5A7PA55-F1
#
_cell.length_a   1.000
_cell.length_b   1.000
_cell.length_c   1.000
_cell.angle_alpha   90.00
_cell.angle_beta   90.00
_cell.angle_gamma   90.00
#
_symmetry.space_group_name_H-M   'P 1'
#
loop_
_entity.id
_entity.type
_entity.pdbx_description
1 polymer ?
#
loop_
_entity_poly.entity_id
_entity_poly.type
_entity_poly.pdbx_seq_one_letter_code
_entity_poly.pdbx_strand_id
1 'polypeptide(L)'
;MAEPSSPGRSSTAITDLDMDALTRCAGYLSLQDVSSLAMSCKYLNRAAYSDSIWRSLYSQEWPRVPLDLKASSVREAYLSRHISLRQFKYVDPLVRDIYTAGESLDHMLLDRNTIIFSQGQYIKSLNTENLVNGRISVATRGNHNSRITCMRLFSPSEACLYQSGSEGDDNVLITSSTDRFIRLWFKGVNRCFKGHTGPVLTLSDKLLGDNSGKIFASGGEDCTVRLWSINSSGKRGQQALKVTLFGHEKAVSFMSVAGHKTSLLVSISKNGKVWDTTTASSSTRSSCCVGSTSLPGMPVGMTCHESLVYVATVSSMLAVDLRTMSRAFMAVHEGNIHSFEFLPSKSLICTGGAGRALLWDIRRFSEPTVELSKHEGPVKLLHLDHHKIVTGGPYDSYIKVWETDTGQHLNSLISSGEDGKQNYTGCSTMAVDRCRIVTGGGVAYEGNSLLRFRDFRTATWRVPSGPYEPDPSVSKFWGSLSDIDSDSEESVGFLSSPISSNSPPQIPKTPPQSAAVKCPLPPPSSSSSISSSSSPTPPPPRRSSASTPSSPSSSAGTPTRPTTPSPPSLSAVPYSITDQIIRNEFEKEKPVGSFHIFIIHLGSQSKPYAYSYTPGDSSPGHTKCLGSIWAGKDRYLWIDLGAGPVDYGPALSGDGVLPKGEFHPLAALHGRPKSQKALLSDLASLVWSAYQVLLVPSLRIPVPFENKLIVEFVHIHGDDVSSMGLDWKSIERTFMDEVNNHDLLLGDQSLSFKQYDVKLSECSICSFSIARATTSYTSRYLFDNYTLIVSEYLDSKRLHQSIVESVDEFRRVGKLPEEEFGRILPVYVFDLDVNSILLLDRYHQSVAFKDMVIAVRTKSTQTVSDYSCNGHHVFTQTRELERPLVGSILQSMWGVSPTHLVWSPRHNHSLVDYTWSVGQTPFGPFSEVSSLSFVQKDAAKRNVLLTSLNYSISSGVDILESIASHGGERKLLKRNRHNEFLQRWNLFRYKLEKSISAMSHFDYEMALYYLRSSDHDLYAIHTLVYQASQELEAALVCFKDPPFPWLSFVSSGVIFFALLYAYAKRDKLFQNKRKQFLSGLPILQPNEPANLVISPTFCADAATILSYFSGCLLVNFGSPDCTKNAPLKNMSPSDLHVHIFHTDSGEYSLFVTCTLIH
;
A
#
# COMPACT_ATOMS: atom_id res chain seq x y z
N MET A 1 36.48 -35.77 -41.53
CA MET A 1 35.57 -36.88 -41.12
C MET A 1 34.78 -36.42 -39.91
N ALA A 2 33.69 -37.10 -39.56
CA ALA A 2 32.67 -36.56 -38.64
C ALA A 2 33.19 -36.30 -37.21
N GLU A 3 32.73 -35.19 -36.62
CA GLU A 3 32.63 -35.05 -35.16
C GLU A 3 31.31 -35.70 -34.67
N PRO A 4 31.30 -36.35 -33.50
CA PRO A 4 30.12 -37.07 -33.03
C PRO A 4 29.14 -36.16 -32.28
N SER A 5 27.89 -36.14 -32.72
CA SER A 5 26.79 -35.49 -32.01
C SER A 5 26.45 -36.20 -30.68
N SER A 6 26.33 -35.45 -29.58
CA SER A 6 25.53 -35.86 -28.42
C SER A 6 24.69 -34.67 -27.91
N PRO A 7 23.49 -34.90 -27.37
CA PRO A 7 22.44 -33.88 -27.40
C PRO A 7 22.41 -32.97 -26.17
N GLY A 8 22.51 -31.67 -26.40
CA GLY A 8 22.09 -30.66 -25.41
C GLY A 8 20.57 -30.72 -25.22
N ARG A 9 20.12 -31.07 -24.01
CA ARG A 9 18.72 -30.83 -23.61
C ARG A 9 18.54 -29.33 -23.37
N SER A 10 17.89 -28.66 -24.30
CA SER A 10 17.31 -27.34 -24.04
C SER A 10 16.34 -27.43 -22.86
N SER A 11 16.44 -26.47 -21.93
CA SER A 11 15.51 -26.36 -20.81
C SER A 11 14.18 -25.82 -21.31
N THR A 12 13.24 -26.70 -21.68
CA THR A 12 11.90 -26.33 -22.12
C THR A 12 11.19 -25.54 -21.02
N ALA A 13 11.01 -24.24 -21.25
CA ALA A 13 10.25 -23.38 -20.37
C ALA A 13 8.74 -23.63 -20.55
N ILE A 14 7.93 -23.20 -19.58
CA ILE A 14 6.47 -23.33 -19.65
C ILE A 14 5.86 -22.47 -20.78
N THR A 15 6.62 -21.51 -21.30
CA THR A 15 6.32 -20.69 -22.49
C THR A 15 6.54 -21.41 -23.82
N ASP A 16 7.25 -22.55 -23.80
CA ASP A 16 7.63 -23.30 -25.00
C ASP A 16 6.61 -24.41 -25.30
N LEU A 17 5.67 -24.62 -24.36
CA LEU A 17 4.46 -25.41 -24.56
C LEU A 17 3.48 -24.64 -25.44
N ASP A 18 2.90 -25.32 -26.42
CA ASP A 18 1.79 -24.79 -27.21
C ASP A 18 0.61 -24.33 -26.32
N MET A 19 -0.09 -23.28 -26.75
CA MET A 19 -1.19 -22.65 -26.01
C MET A 19 -2.32 -23.63 -25.69
N ASP A 20 -2.65 -24.55 -26.60
CA ASP A 20 -3.69 -25.54 -26.36
C ASP A 20 -3.23 -26.66 -25.41
N ALA A 21 -1.92 -26.92 -25.29
CA ALA A 21 -1.39 -27.80 -24.25
C ALA A 21 -1.37 -27.10 -22.88
N LEU A 22 -0.83 -25.87 -22.85
CA LEU A 22 -0.72 -25.04 -21.65
C LEU A 22 -2.09 -24.76 -21.00
N THR A 23 -3.11 -24.41 -21.80
CA THR A 23 -4.47 -24.15 -21.29
C THR A 23 -5.16 -25.40 -20.75
N ARG A 24 -4.95 -26.57 -21.37
CA ARG A 24 -5.42 -27.86 -20.82
C ARG A 24 -4.75 -28.19 -19.49
N CYS A 25 -3.45 -27.96 -19.33
CA CYS A 25 -2.78 -28.09 -18.04
C CYS A 25 -3.28 -27.07 -17.01
N ALA A 26 -3.49 -25.82 -17.42
CA ALA A 26 -3.99 -24.75 -16.55
C ALA A 26 -5.45 -24.95 -16.10
N GLY A 27 -6.24 -25.78 -16.80
CA GLY A 27 -7.60 -26.17 -16.40
C GLY A 27 -7.68 -27.03 -15.12
N TYR A 28 -6.55 -27.44 -14.55
CA TYR A 28 -6.42 -28.15 -13.27
C TYR A 28 -5.83 -27.28 -12.13
N LEU A 29 -5.50 -26.02 -12.41
CA LEU A 29 -4.93 -25.09 -11.43
C LEU A 29 -6.03 -24.44 -10.57
N SER A 30 -5.70 -24.07 -9.32
CA SER A 30 -6.64 -23.32 -8.49
C SER A 30 -6.81 -21.88 -9.01
N LEU A 31 -7.88 -21.19 -8.59
CA LEU A 31 -8.10 -19.77 -8.93
C LEU A 31 -6.91 -18.87 -8.51
N GLN A 32 -6.21 -19.22 -7.42
CA GLN A 32 -5.02 -18.53 -6.94
C GLN A 32 -3.80 -18.78 -7.85
N ASP A 33 -3.66 -20.00 -8.37
CA ASP A 33 -2.58 -20.35 -9.30
C ASP A 33 -2.82 -19.76 -10.69
N VAL A 34 -4.07 -19.79 -11.18
CA VAL A 34 -4.47 -19.15 -12.46
C VAL A 34 -4.26 -17.63 -12.42
N SER A 35 -4.56 -16.97 -11.30
CA SER A 35 -4.27 -15.54 -11.13
C SER A 35 -2.77 -15.25 -10.98
N SER A 36 -2.01 -16.11 -10.30
CA SER A 36 -0.54 -16.01 -10.26
C SER A 36 0.10 -16.17 -11.65
N LEU A 37 -0.40 -17.12 -12.43
CA LEU A 37 -0.01 -17.37 -13.82
C LEU A 37 -0.37 -16.17 -14.72
N ALA A 38 -1.54 -15.55 -14.52
CA ALA A 38 -1.93 -14.32 -15.21
C ALA A 38 -1.01 -13.13 -14.91
N MET A 39 -0.49 -13.02 -13.68
CA MET A 39 0.42 -11.96 -13.24
C MET A 39 1.90 -12.23 -13.60
N SER A 40 2.22 -13.39 -14.20
CA SER A 40 3.61 -13.81 -14.43
C SER A 40 4.25 -13.19 -15.68
N CYS A 41 3.62 -13.31 -16.86
CA CYS A 41 4.12 -12.67 -18.09
C CYS A 41 3.00 -12.53 -19.15
N LYS A 42 3.25 -11.75 -20.22
CA LYS A 42 2.25 -11.49 -21.29
C LYS A 42 1.74 -12.75 -22.00
N TYR A 43 2.56 -13.80 -22.12
CA TYR A 43 2.16 -15.08 -22.74
C TYR A 43 1.21 -15.86 -21.82
N LEU A 44 1.62 -16.04 -20.56
CA LEU A 44 0.83 -16.71 -19.53
C LEU A 44 -0.47 -15.95 -19.20
N ASN A 45 -0.47 -14.62 -19.27
CA ASN A 45 -1.67 -13.80 -19.16
C ASN A 45 -2.73 -14.15 -20.22
N ARG A 46 -2.32 -14.26 -21.50
CA ARG A 46 -3.21 -14.72 -22.58
C ARG A 46 -3.74 -16.13 -22.34
N ALA A 47 -2.90 -17.03 -21.82
CA ALA A 47 -3.32 -18.39 -21.50
C ALA A 47 -4.36 -18.42 -20.36
N ALA A 48 -4.10 -17.74 -19.24
CA ALA A 48 -5.01 -17.62 -18.09
C ALA A 48 -6.36 -16.96 -18.43
N TYR A 49 -6.41 -16.14 -19.48
CA TYR A 49 -7.63 -15.49 -19.95
C TYR A 49 -8.40 -16.33 -21.00
N SER A 50 -7.88 -17.51 -21.38
CA SER A 50 -8.55 -18.43 -22.31
C SER A 50 -9.81 -19.05 -21.70
N ASP A 51 -10.93 -18.90 -22.41
CA ASP A 51 -12.26 -19.42 -22.05
C ASP A 51 -12.28 -20.95 -21.77
N SER A 52 -11.31 -21.69 -22.29
CA SER A 52 -11.10 -23.12 -22.03
C SER A 52 -10.92 -23.44 -20.54
N ILE A 53 -10.09 -22.66 -19.83
CA ILE A 53 -9.83 -22.80 -18.39
C ILE A 53 -11.10 -22.48 -17.62
N TRP A 54 -11.76 -21.36 -17.96
CA TRP A 54 -12.95 -20.89 -17.26
C TRP A 54 -14.17 -21.81 -17.47
N ARG A 55 -14.28 -22.49 -18.63
CA ARG A 55 -15.26 -23.58 -18.85
C ARG A 55 -15.01 -24.76 -17.91
N SER A 56 -13.75 -25.18 -17.76
CA SER A 56 -13.39 -26.26 -16.83
C SER A 56 -13.77 -25.88 -15.39
N LEU A 57 -13.31 -24.73 -14.90
CA LEU A 57 -13.61 -24.24 -13.54
C LEU A 57 -15.13 -24.09 -13.29
N TYR A 58 -15.88 -23.50 -14.24
CA TYR A 58 -17.33 -23.37 -14.14
C TYR A 58 -18.02 -24.73 -14.04
N SER A 59 -17.59 -25.71 -14.85
CA SER A 59 -18.15 -27.07 -14.84
C SER A 59 -17.80 -27.87 -13.57
N GLN A 60 -16.66 -27.58 -12.93
CA GLN A 60 -16.24 -28.19 -11.67
C GLN A 60 -17.05 -27.64 -10.48
N GLU A 61 -17.27 -26.31 -10.41
CA GLU A 61 -18.02 -25.70 -9.29
C GLU A 61 -19.54 -25.81 -9.46
N TRP A 62 -20.08 -25.78 -10.68
CA TRP A 62 -21.52 -25.84 -10.94
C TRP A 62 -21.92 -26.84 -12.05
N PRO A 63 -21.64 -28.16 -11.89
CA PRO A 63 -21.90 -29.19 -12.91
C PRO A 63 -23.38 -29.40 -13.29
N ARG A 64 -24.32 -28.69 -12.64
CA ARG A 64 -25.77 -28.76 -12.91
C ARG A 64 -26.37 -27.41 -13.37
N VAL A 65 -25.55 -26.37 -13.56
CA VAL A 65 -26.02 -25.04 -13.96
C VAL A 65 -25.56 -24.79 -15.41
N PRO A 66 -26.46 -24.44 -16.35
CA PRO A 66 -26.06 -24.07 -17.70
C PRO A 66 -25.32 -22.73 -17.70
N LEU A 67 -24.39 -22.57 -18.65
CA LEU A 67 -23.69 -21.31 -18.87
C LEU A 67 -24.68 -20.19 -19.28
N ASP A 68 -24.53 -19.01 -18.68
CA ASP A 68 -25.36 -17.83 -18.97
C ASP A 68 -24.97 -17.25 -20.34
N LEU A 69 -25.76 -17.56 -21.36
CA LEU A 69 -25.55 -17.19 -22.77
C LEU A 69 -25.59 -15.66 -23.02
N LYS A 70 -25.81 -14.83 -22.00
CA LYS A 70 -25.80 -13.35 -22.09
C LYS A 70 -24.43 -12.72 -21.79
N ALA A 71 -23.46 -13.48 -21.28
CA ALA A 71 -22.10 -12.97 -21.04
C ALA A 71 -21.25 -12.97 -22.32
N SER A 72 -20.30 -12.05 -22.47
CA SER A 72 -19.46 -11.98 -23.68
C SER A 72 -18.34 -13.03 -23.70
N SER A 73 -17.95 -13.53 -22.53
CA SER A 73 -16.99 -14.63 -22.33
C SER A 73 -17.44 -15.56 -21.20
N VAL A 74 -16.97 -16.82 -21.19
CA VAL A 74 -17.22 -17.73 -20.06
C VAL A 74 -16.49 -17.26 -18.80
N ARG A 75 -15.35 -16.58 -18.95
CA ARG A 75 -14.68 -15.88 -17.84
C ARG A 75 -15.61 -14.87 -17.15
N GLU A 76 -16.35 -14.06 -17.91
CA GLU A 76 -17.35 -13.14 -17.37
C GLU A 76 -18.55 -13.86 -16.76
N ALA A 77 -19.06 -14.92 -17.38
CA ALA A 77 -20.14 -15.73 -16.82
C ALA A 77 -19.77 -16.32 -15.45
N TYR A 78 -18.54 -16.84 -15.32
CA TYR A 78 -17.98 -17.35 -14.08
C TYR A 78 -17.88 -16.26 -13.01
N LEU A 79 -17.23 -15.13 -13.33
CA LEU A 79 -17.03 -14.03 -12.37
C LEU A 79 -18.37 -13.40 -11.94
N SER A 80 -19.30 -13.18 -12.88
CA SER A 80 -20.64 -12.65 -12.61
C SER A 80 -21.46 -13.56 -11.69
N ARG A 81 -21.43 -14.89 -11.93
CA ARG A 81 -22.08 -15.86 -11.04
C ARG A 81 -21.42 -15.88 -9.66
N HIS A 82 -20.09 -15.95 -9.58
CA HIS A 82 -19.35 -15.96 -8.31
C HIS A 82 -19.59 -14.69 -7.47
N ILE A 83 -19.67 -13.50 -8.10
CA ILE A 83 -20.07 -12.25 -7.43
C ILE A 83 -21.54 -12.33 -6.98
N SER A 84 -22.47 -12.74 -7.86
CA SER A 84 -23.90 -12.87 -7.53
C SER A 84 -24.15 -13.77 -6.29
N LEU A 85 -23.38 -14.85 -6.14
CA LEU A 85 -23.45 -15.78 -5.01
C LEU A 85 -22.90 -15.18 -3.71
N ARG A 86 -21.81 -14.39 -3.79
CA ARG A 86 -21.28 -13.61 -2.65
C ARG A 86 -22.21 -12.49 -2.22
N GLN A 87 -23.00 -11.95 -3.15
CA GLN A 87 -23.99 -10.91 -2.91
C GLN A 87 -25.36 -11.43 -2.45
N PHE A 88 -25.52 -12.74 -2.26
CA PHE A 88 -26.78 -13.40 -1.91
C PHE A 88 -27.95 -13.06 -2.86
N LYS A 89 -27.70 -12.81 -4.15
CA LYS A 89 -28.71 -12.47 -5.18
C LYS A 89 -29.59 -13.69 -5.61
N TYR A 90 -29.81 -14.65 -4.71
CA TYR A 90 -30.53 -15.91 -4.94
C TYR A 90 -31.56 -16.21 -3.84
N VAL A 91 -32.66 -16.87 -4.19
CA VAL A 91 -33.80 -17.19 -3.32
C VAL A 91 -33.67 -18.58 -2.67
N ASP A 92 -32.83 -19.45 -3.22
CA ASP A 92 -32.72 -20.88 -2.89
C ASP A 92 -31.37 -21.27 -2.23
N PRO A 93 -30.93 -20.64 -1.12
CA PRO A 93 -29.79 -21.14 -0.36
C PRO A 93 -30.13 -22.48 0.31
N LEU A 94 -29.11 -23.32 0.54
CA LEU A 94 -29.26 -24.49 1.40
C LEU A 94 -29.47 -24.03 2.85
N VAL A 95 -30.70 -24.11 3.35
CA VAL A 95 -31.07 -23.78 4.73
C VAL A 95 -30.94 -25.01 5.64
N ARG A 96 -30.38 -24.83 6.84
CA ARG A 96 -30.37 -25.81 7.93
C ARG A 96 -30.72 -25.13 9.25
N ASP A 97 -31.84 -25.53 9.84
CA ASP A 97 -32.32 -25.02 11.13
C ASP A 97 -31.93 -25.98 12.26
N ILE A 98 -31.44 -25.41 13.36
CA ILE A 98 -30.90 -26.14 14.51
C ILE A 98 -31.47 -25.50 15.78
N TYR A 99 -32.34 -26.23 16.46
CA TYR A 99 -32.91 -25.81 17.74
C TYR A 99 -31.94 -26.16 18.87
N THR A 100 -31.67 -25.20 19.75
CA THR A 100 -30.78 -25.36 20.90
C THR A 100 -31.47 -24.93 22.18
N ALA A 101 -31.67 -25.88 23.10
CA ALA A 101 -32.19 -25.58 24.43
C ALA A 101 -31.20 -24.70 25.23
N GLY A 102 -31.74 -23.74 25.98
CA GLY A 102 -30.98 -22.89 26.90
C GLY A 102 -30.93 -21.41 26.50
N GLU A 103 -30.04 -20.68 27.18
CA GLU A 103 -29.86 -19.21 27.10
C GLU A 103 -29.65 -18.65 25.68
N SER A 104 -29.74 -17.33 25.53
CA SER A 104 -29.59 -16.63 24.26
C SER A 104 -28.24 -16.89 23.58
N LEU A 105 -28.26 -16.89 22.24
CA LEU A 105 -27.07 -16.91 21.41
C LEU A 105 -26.46 -15.50 21.36
N ASP A 106 -25.27 -15.35 21.95
CA ASP A 106 -24.63 -14.05 22.16
C ASP A 106 -23.62 -13.71 21.04
N HIS A 107 -22.41 -14.26 21.12
CA HIS A 107 -21.36 -14.07 20.11
C HIS A 107 -21.34 -15.25 19.16
N MET A 108 -21.16 -14.98 17.87
CA MET A 108 -21.06 -15.99 16.83
C MET A 108 -19.96 -15.64 15.83
N LEU A 109 -19.23 -16.65 15.38
CA LEU A 109 -18.10 -16.55 14.45
C LEU A 109 -18.21 -17.67 13.41
N LEU A 110 -17.84 -17.36 12.17
CA LEU A 110 -17.64 -18.33 11.09
C LEU A 110 -16.15 -18.43 10.79
N ASP A 111 -15.59 -19.64 10.84
CA ASP A 111 -14.20 -19.91 10.48
C ASP A 111 -14.08 -21.16 9.61
N ARG A 112 -13.65 -20.97 8.36
CA ARG A 112 -13.45 -22.01 7.33
C ARG A 112 -14.67 -22.92 7.17
N ASN A 113 -14.73 -24.05 7.87
CA ASN A 113 -15.86 -24.98 7.85
C ASN A 113 -16.46 -25.20 9.26
N THR A 114 -16.31 -24.22 10.15
CA THR A 114 -16.84 -24.26 11.51
C THR A 114 -17.69 -23.04 11.85
N ILE A 115 -18.82 -23.30 12.50
CA ILE A 115 -19.62 -22.30 13.21
C ILE A 115 -19.19 -22.38 14.68
N ILE A 116 -18.80 -21.26 15.28
CA ILE A 116 -18.44 -21.18 16.70
C ILE A 116 -19.34 -20.13 17.35
N PHE A 117 -20.05 -20.49 18.42
CA PHE A 117 -20.89 -19.55 19.15
C PHE A 117 -20.83 -19.74 20.67
N SER A 118 -21.11 -18.67 21.41
CA SER A 118 -21.25 -18.71 22.87
C SER A 118 -22.73 -18.78 23.27
N GLN A 119 -23.05 -19.69 24.18
CA GLN A 119 -24.36 -19.77 24.83
C GLN A 119 -24.11 -19.83 26.34
N GLY A 120 -24.34 -18.70 27.03
CA GLY A 120 -23.97 -18.54 28.42
C GLY A 120 -22.47 -18.74 28.65
N GLN A 121 -22.14 -19.71 29.51
CA GLN A 121 -20.75 -20.09 29.85
C GLN A 121 -20.11 -21.12 28.89
N TYR A 122 -20.86 -21.61 27.90
CA TYR A 122 -20.43 -22.66 26.99
C TYR A 122 -20.07 -22.13 25.60
N ILE A 123 -19.01 -22.65 25.01
CA ILE A 123 -18.70 -22.48 23.59
C ILE A 123 -19.21 -23.71 22.87
N LYS A 124 -20.08 -23.54 21.87
CA LYS A 124 -20.55 -24.61 21.00
C LYS A 124 -19.91 -24.45 19.62
N SER A 125 -19.55 -25.56 19.01
CA SER A 125 -18.95 -25.59 17.68
C SER A 125 -19.58 -26.68 16.80
N LEU A 126 -19.85 -26.36 15.53
CA LEU A 126 -20.40 -27.29 14.53
C LEU A 126 -19.58 -27.22 13.25
N ASN A 127 -19.42 -28.36 12.57
CA ASN A 127 -18.82 -28.41 11.23
C ASN A 127 -19.90 -28.18 10.16
N THR A 128 -19.70 -27.19 9.27
CA THR A 128 -20.65 -26.85 8.20
C THR A 128 -20.80 -27.96 7.15
N GLU A 129 -19.77 -28.73 6.86
CA GLU A 129 -19.84 -29.87 5.92
C GLU A 129 -20.72 -30.99 6.47
N ASN A 130 -20.67 -31.23 7.79
CA ASN A 130 -21.60 -32.16 8.44
C ASN A 130 -23.04 -31.65 8.27
N LEU A 131 -23.31 -30.36 8.47
CA LEU A 131 -24.64 -29.75 8.28
C LEU A 131 -25.14 -29.83 6.83
N VAL A 132 -24.27 -29.59 5.84
CA VAL A 132 -24.59 -29.80 4.41
C VAL A 132 -25.02 -31.25 4.20
N ASN A 133 -24.20 -32.20 4.67
CA ASN A 133 -24.42 -33.65 4.60
C ASN A 133 -25.52 -34.18 5.55
N GLY A 134 -26.31 -33.31 6.20
CA GLY A 134 -27.43 -33.69 7.07
C GLY A 134 -27.05 -34.31 8.42
N ARG A 135 -25.78 -34.27 8.81
CA ARG A 135 -25.27 -34.76 10.09
C ARG A 135 -25.14 -33.59 11.08
N ILE A 136 -25.91 -33.60 12.17
CA ILE A 136 -25.80 -32.57 13.21
C ILE A 136 -24.84 -33.07 14.30
N SER A 137 -23.64 -32.48 14.36
CA SER A 137 -22.61 -32.78 15.36
C SER A 137 -22.21 -31.51 16.11
N VAL A 138 -22.65 -31.38 17.37
CA VAL A 138 -22.33 -30.23 18.23
C VAL A 138 -21.20 -30.61 19.19
N ALA A 139 -20.02 -30.01 18.99
CA ALA A 139 -18.90 -30.11 19.92
C ALA A 139 -18.97 -28.96 20.93
N THR A 140 -19.50 -29.25 22.12
CA THR A 140 -19.55 -28.32 23.25
C THR A 140 -18.22 -28.30 24.00
N ARG A 141 -17.70 -27.10 24.27
CA ARG A 141 -16.48 -26.83 25.04
C ARG A 141 -16.84 -25.90 26.19
N GLY A 142 -16.95 -26.45 27.41
CA GLY A 142 -17.24 -25.71 28.65
C GLY A 142 -16.00 -25.60 29.54
N ASN A 143 -15.85 -24.47 30.23
CA ASN A 143 -14.86 -24.27 31.31
C ASN A 143 -14.96 -22.86 31.95
N HIS A 144 -15.65 -21.90 31.33
CA HIS A 144 -16.01 -20.67 32.05
C HIS A 144 -17.09 -20.97 33.10
N ASN A 145 -17.09 -20.18 34.18
CA ASN A 145 -18.04 -20.32 35.29
C ASN A 145 -19.20 -19.30 35.22
N SER A 146 -19.28 -18.55 34.13
CA SER A 146 -20.26 -17.48 33.89
C SER A 146 -20.27 -17.09 32.41
N ARG A 147 -21.15 -16.15 32.02
CA ARG A 147 -21.37 -15.72 30.63
C ARG A 147 -20.08 -15.28 29.93
N ILE A 148 -19.93 -15.63 28.66
CA ILE A 148 -18.85 -15.15 27.78
C ILE A 148 -19.19 -13.73 27.30
N THR A 149 -18.22 -12.82 27.35
CA THR A 149 -18.38 -11.38 27.08
C THR A 149 -17.73 -10.90 25.78
N CYS A 150 -16.74 -11.65 25.29
CA CYS A 150 -16.08 -11.40 24.02
C CYS A 150 -15.45 -12.70 23.50
N MET A 151 -15.43 -12.86 22.18
CA MET A 151 -14.65 -13.88 21.49
C MET A 151 -13.74 -13.23 20.44
N ARG A 152 -12.51 -13.72 20.34
CA ARG A 152 -11.51 -13.33 19.33
C ARG A 152 -10.85 -14.57 18.77
N LEU A 153 -10.55 -14.53 17.48
CA LEU A 153 -9.94 -15.62 16.73
C LEU A 153 -8.68 -15.08 16.05
N PHE A 154 -7.56 -15.77 16.23
CA PHE A 154 -6.26 -15.37 15.69
C PHE A 154 -5.67 -16.50 14.84
N SER A 155 -5.00 -16.14 13.74
CA SER A 155 -4.34 -17.12 12.87
C SER A 155 -3.24 -17.91 13.61
N PRO A 156 -2.96 -19.18 13.29
CA PRO A 156 -1.77 -19.86 13.83
C PRO A 156 -0.47 -19.15 13.44
N SER A 157 -0.41 -18.50 12.27
CA SER A 157 0.72 -17.65 11.85
C SER A 157 0.85 -16.39 12.73
N GLU A 158 -0.27 -15.83 13.19
CA GLU A 158 -0.29 -14.72 14.13
C GLU A 158 0.02 -15.17 15.56
N ALA A 159 -0.41 -16.36 16.00
CA ALA A 159 -0.20 -16.85 17.35
C ALA A 159 1.21 -17.41 17.62
N CYS A 160 1.91 -17.95 16.61
CA CYS A 160 3.21 -18.65 16.76
C CYS A 160 3.18 -19.80 17.79
N LEU A 161 2.05 -20.49 17.92
CA LEU A 161 1.91 -21.66 18.79
C LEU A 161 2.15 -22.98 18.02
N TYR A 162 3.40 -23.30 17.64
CA TYR A 162 3.92 -24.68 17.66
C TYR A 162 5.44 -24.77 17.40
N GLN A 163 6.09 -25.65 18.16
CA GLN A 163 7.11 -26.56 17.63
C GLN A 163 6.44 -27.93 17.42
N SER A 164 7.05 -28.81 16.60
CA SER A 164 6.52 -30.09 16.10
C SER A 164 5.53 -29.95 14.94
N GLY A 165 5.77 -30.72 13.88
CA GLY A 165 5.00 -30.66 12.63
C GLY A 165 3.77 -31.56 12.63
N SER A 166 2.63 -31.00 12.24
CA SER A 166 1.44 -31.72 11.77
C SER A 166 0.57 -30.73 11.00
N GLU A 167 0.17 -31.10 9.78
CA GLU A 167 -0.61 -30.25 8.87
C GLU A 167 -2.04 -30.04 9.42
N GLY A 168 -2.24 -28.95 10.15
CA GLY A 168 -3.52 -28.58 10.73
C GLY A 168 -3.53 -27.09 11.06
N ASP A 169 -3.99 -26.31 10.10
CA ASP A 169 -3.98 -24.84 10.07
C ASP A 169 -5.16 -24.25 10.88
N ASP A 170 -5.30 -24.72 12.11
CA ASP A 170 -6.38 -24.36 13.04
C ASP A 170 -6.11 -22.99 13.69
N ASN A 171 -7.14 -22.15 13.75
CA ASN A 171 -7.06 -20.85 14.41
C ASN A 171 -7.16 -20.96 15.94
N VAL A 172 -6.59 -19.97 16.64
CA VAL A 172 -6.55 -19.89 18.10
C VAL A 172 -7.71 -19.02 18.59
N LEU A 173 -8.65 -19.63 19.33
CA LEU A 173 -9.79 -18.94 19.93
C LEU A 173 -9.43 -18.44 21.34
N ILE A 174 -9.67 -17.16 21.62
CA ILE A 174 -9.57 -16.55 22.95
C ILE A 174 -10.94 -15.99 23.35
N THR A 175 -11.38 -16.31 24.59
CA THR A 175 -12.67 -15.90 25.14
C THR A 175 -12.51 -15.22 26.50
N SER A 176 -13.25 -14.13 26.73
CA SER A 176 -13.36 -13.46 28.03
C SER A 176 -14.73 -13.73 28.67
N SER A 177 -14.83 -13.58 29.99
CA SER A 177 -16.08 -13.83 30.73
C SER A 177 -16.25 -12.94 31.96
N THR A 178 -17.50 -12.82 32.40
CA THR A 178 -17.88 -12.31 33.73
C THR A 178 -17.29 -13.12 34.89
N ASP A 179 -16.79 -14.34 34.66
CA ASP A 179 -16.04 -15.10 35.68
C ASP A 179 -14.65 -14.52 36.03
N ARG A 180 -14.25 -13.44 35.34
CA ARG A 180 -13.00 -12.67 35.46
C ARG A 180 -11.77 -13.37 34.85
N PHE A 181 -11.97 -14.51 34.21
CA PHE A 181 -10.92 -15.25 33.52
C PHE A 181 -11.00 -15.01 32.02
N ILE A 182 -9.84 -15.18 31.38
CA ILE A 182 -9.72 -15.26 29.93
C ILE A 182 -9.22 -16.66 29.61
N ARG A 183 -9.76 -17.29 28.57
CA ARG A 183 -9.38 -18.65 28.17
C ARG A 183 -8.93 -18.70 26.73
N LEU A 184 -7.84 -19.43 26.48
CA LEU A 184 -7.37 -19.78 25.14
C LEU A 184 -7.66 -21.25 24.88
N TRP A 185 -8.16 -21.53 23.67
CA TRP A 185 -8.64 -22.84 23.24
C TRP A 185 -7.97 -23.23 21.92
N PHE A 186 -7.17 -24.30 21.92
CA PHE A 186 -6.39 -24.71 20.75
C PHE A 186 -6.04 -26.21 20.81
N LYS A 187 -6.43 -26.99 19.80
CA LYS A 187 -6.16 -28.45 19.68
C LYS A 187 -6.24 -29.24 21.01
N GLY A 188 -7.34 -29.07 21.76
CA GLY A 188 -7.59 -29.72 23.06
C GLY A 188 -6.93 -29.05 24.27
N VAL A 189 -5.95 -28.17 24.07
CA VAL A 189 -5.34 -27.34 25.13
C VAL A 189 -6.30 -26.22 25.53
N ASN A 190 -6.60 -26.13 26.83
CA ASN A 190 -7.23 -24.97 27.46
C ASN A 190 -6.20 -24.28 28.36
N ARG A 191 -5.95 -22.98 28.16
CA ARG A 191 -5.16 -22.15 29.10
C ARG A 191 -6.06 -21.11 29.75
N CYS A 192 -5.96 -20.95 31.05
CA CYS A 192 -6.69 -19.96 31.84
C CYS A 192 -5.74 -18.84 32.28
N PHE A 193 -6.01 -17.61 31.85
CA PHE A 193 -5.32 -16.41 32.28
C PHE A 193 -6.07 -15.81 33.47
N LYS A 194 -5.35 -15.54 34.57
CA LYS A 194 -5.90 -15.05 35.84
C LYS A 194 -5.24 -13.72 36.21
N GLY A 195 -6.02 -12.73 36.63
CA GLY A 195 -5.47 -11.46 37.15
C GLY A 195 -6.46 -10.31 37.23
N HIS A 196 -7.47 -10.23 36.35
CA HIS A 196 -8.56 -9.25 36.48
C HIS A 196 -9.35 -9.48 37.78
N THR A 197 -9.75 -8.38 38.45
CA THR A 197 -10.45 -8.44 39.74
C THR A 197 -11.97 -8.34 39.61
N GLY A 198 -12.45 -7.76 38.50
CA GLY A 198 -13.85 -7.73 38.06
C GLY A 198 -14.02 -8.33 36.66
N PRO A 199 -15.27 -8.44 36.15
CA PRO A 199 -15.58 -8.95 34.82
C PRO A 199 -14.67 -8.43 33.70
N VAL A 200 -14.21 -9.33 32.83
CA VAL A 200 -13.50 -8.94 31.61
C VAL A 200 -14.54 -8.68 30.53
N LEU A 201 -14.50 -7.51 29.89
CA LEU A 201 -15.54 -7.06 28.97
C LEU A 201 -15.08 -7.08 27.51
N THR A 202 -13.79 -6.88 27.25
CA THR A 202 -13.29 -6.67 25.89
C THR A 202 -11.89 -7.24 25.69
N LEU A 203 -11.57 -7.60 24.44
CA LEU A 203 -10.30 -8.18 24.00
C LEU A 203 -9.83 -7.45 22.74
N SER A 204 -8.52 -7.26 22.59
CA SER A 204 -7.95 -6.64 21.39
C SER A 204 -8.34 -7.37 20.12
N ASP A 205 -8.58 -6.61 19.06
CA ASP A 205 -8.88 -7.08 17.70
C ASP A 205 -7.70 -7.81 17.06
N LYS A 206 -6.47 -7.35 17.34
CA LYS A 206 -5.21 -7.89 16.84
C LYS A 206 -4.26 -8.24 18.00
N LEU A 207 -3.15 -8.88 17.66
CA LEU A 207 -2.04 -9.14 18.57
C LEU A 207 -1.01 -8.00 18.53
N LEU A 208 -0.30 -7.82 19.64
CA LEU A 208 0.63 -6.73 19.90
C LEU A 208 2.09 -7.21 19.84
N GLY A 209 2.94 -6.35 19.27
CA GLY A 209 4.40 -6.43 19.27
C GLY A 209 5.01 -7.29 18.15
N ASP A 210 5.97 -6.71 17.43
CA ASP A 210 6.74 -7.39 16.40
C ASP A 210 7.80 -8.33 17.00
N ASN A 211 7.88 -9.54 16.42
CA ASN A 211 8.92 -10.58 16.48
C ASN A 211 9.44 -11.10 17.84
N SER A 212 9.31 -10.37 18.95
CA SER A 212 9.84 -10.72 20.29
C SER A 212 8.87 -11.52 21.18
N GLY A 213 7.69 -11.88 20.66
CA GLY A 213 6.76 -12.83 21.30
C GLY A 213 5.38 -12.24 21.57
N LYS A 214 4.41 -12.66 20.75
CA LYS A 214 3.06 -12.09 20.64
C LYS A 214 2.30 -11.96 21.97
N ILE A 215 1.63 -10.82 22.10
CA ILE A 215 0.84 -10.39 23.25
C ILE A 215 -0.61 -10.16 22.78
N PHE A 216 -1.61 -10.45 23.63
CA PHE A 216 -2.96 -9.90 23.47
C PHE A 216 -3.29 -8.97 24.64
N ALA A 217 -4.24 -8.07 24.45
CA ALA A 217 -4.71 -7.17 25.50
C ALA A 217 -6.17 -7.41 25.86
N SER A 218 -6.53 -7.16 27.12
CA SER A 218 -7.91 -7.23 27.62
C SER A 218 -8.29 -6.03 28.47
N GLY A 219 -9.57 -5.68 28.47
CA GLY A 219 -10.15 -4.61 29.28
C GLY A 219 -11.31 -5.13 30.14
N GLY A 220 -11.44 -4.61 31.35
CA GLY A 220 -12.44 -5.08 32.31
C GLY A 220 -13.19 -3.99 33.06
N GLU A 221 -14.15 -4.43 33.85
CA GLU A 221 -14.89 -3.62 34.82
C GLU A 221 -14.01 -3.16 35.99
N ASP A 222 -12.88 -3.85 36.24
CA ASP A 222 -11.83 -3.38 37.16
C ASP A 222 -11.08 -2.12 36.69
N CYS A 223 -11.52 -1.50 35.58
CA CYS A 223 -10.99 -0.27 35.01
C CYS A 223 -9.50 -0.36 34.60
N THR A 224 -8.97 -1.58 34.48
CA THR A 224 -7.62 -1.84 33.98
C THR A 224 -7.62 -2.36 32.55
N VAL A 225 -6.53 -2.09 31.84
CA VAL A 225 -6.16 -2.79 30.60
C VAL A 225 -4.99 -3.70 30.93
N ARG A 226 -4.99 -4.97 30.49
CA ARG A 226 -3.96 -5.95 30.84
C ARG A 226 -3.34 -6.59 29.61
N LEU A 227 -2.03 -6.80 29.66
CA LEU A 227 -1.21 -7.35 28.57
C LEU A 227 -0.78 -8.77 28.92
N TRP A 228 -1.09 -9.74 28.05
CA TRP A 228 -0.90 -11.16 28.30
C TRP A 228 -0.05 -11.82 27.22
N SER A 229 0.90 -12.67 27.60
CA SER A 229 1.70 -13.43 26.65
C SER A 229 1.05 -14.77 26.33
N ILE A 230 0.80 -15.00 25.04
CA ILE A 230 0.25 -16.27 24.52
C ILE A 230 1.24 -17.42 24.77
N ASN A 231 2.54 -17.15 24.63
CA ASN A 231 3.58 -18.18 24.56
C ASN A 231 4.15 -18.62 25.92
N SER A 232 3.80 -17.97 27.03
CA SER A 232 4.30 -18.38 28.35
C SER A 232 3.87 -19.82 28.69
N SER A 233 4.84 -20.73 28.75
CA SER A 233 4.62 -22.08 29.28
C SER A 233 4.82 -22.06 30.79
N GLY A 234 3.75 -22.31 31.55
CA GLY A 234 3.72 -22.20 33.02
C GLY A 234 4.58 -23.22 33.79
N LYS A 235 5.62 -23.80 33.17
CA LYS A 235 6.53 -24.80 33.75
C LYS A 235 7.78 -24.21 34.42
N ARG A 236 8.00 -22.89 34.36
CA ARG A 236 9.18 -22.21 34.93
C ARG A 236 8.89 -20.81 35.50
N GLY A 237 7.85 -20.67 36.32
CA GLY A 237 7.56 -19.44 37.10
C GLY A 237 7.16 -18.18 36.32
N GLN A 238 7.28 -18.17 34.99
CA GLN A 238 6.89 -17.05 34.13
C GLN A 238 5.37 -16.84 34.18
N GLN A 239 4.93 -15.72 34.77
CA GLN A 239 3.52 -15.34 34.78
C GLN A 239 3.05 -15.02 33.35
N ALA A 240 1.80 -15.37 33.04
CA ALA A 240 1.22 -15.11 31.72
C ALA A 240 0.77 -13.65 31.57
N LEU A 241 0.49 -12.95 32.68
CA LEU A 241 0.31 -11.50 32.74
C LEU A 241 1.69 -10.84 32.63
N LYS A 242 1.91 -10.01 31.59
CA LYS A 242 3.11 -9.18 31.47
C LYS A 242 2.94 -7.84 32.20
N VAL A 243 1.81 -7.14 32.01
CA VAL A 243 1.59 -5.79 32.55
C VAL A 243 0.12 -5.55 32.89
N THR A 244 -0.15 -4.74 33.91
CA THR A 244 -1.46 -4.12 34.17
C THR A 244 -1.34 -2.60 34.02
N LEU A 245 -2.13 -2.03 33.12
CA LEU A 245 -2.21 -0.60 32.81
C LEU A 245 -3.37 0.01 33.59
N PHE A 246 -3.07 1.04 34.38
CA PHE A 246 -4.03 1.75 35.22
C PHE A 246 -4.31 3.15 34.65
N GLY A 247 -5.55 3.62 34.77
CA GLY A 247 -5.89 5.02 34.47
C GLY A 247 -7.21 5.27 33.73
N HIS A 248 -8.11 4.28 33.57
CA HIS A 248 -9.50 4.56 33.23
C HIS A 248 -10.33 4.80 34.51
N GLU A 249 -11.29 5.74 34.44
CA GLU A 249 -12.25 6.04 35.54
C GLU A 249 -13.45 5.07 35.58
N LYS A 250 -13.66 4.34 34.49
CA LYS A 250 -14.81 3.46 34.25
C LYS A 250 -14.38 2.23 33.46
N ALA A 251 -15.18 1.18 33.54
CA ALA A 251 -15.06 -0.08 32.82
C ALA A 251 -14.66 0.09 31.34
N VAL A 252 -13.68 -0.67 30.87
CA VAL A 252 -13.15 -0.57 29.50
C VAL A 252 -14.07 -1.35 28.55
N SER A 253 -14.67 -0.65 27.57
CA SER A 253 -15.68 -1.19 26.67
C SER A 253 -15.11 -1.65 25.33
N PHE A 254 -14.23 -0.85 24.72
CA PHE A 254 -13.65 -1.13 23.40
C PHE A 254 -12.14 -1.02 23.40
N MET A 255 -11.47 -1.89 22.65
CA MET A 255 -10.02 -1.95 22.48
C MET A 255 -9.65 -2.35 21.04
N SER A 256 -8.66 -1.66 20.47
CA SER A 256 -8.16 -1.91 19.10
C SER A 256 -6.67 -1.53 19.00
N VAL A 257 -5.89 -2.27 18.21
CA VAL A 257 -4.46 -2.02 17.98
C VAL A 257 -4.27 -1.06 16.81
N ALA A 258 -3.39 -0.06 16.97
CA ALA A 258 -3.10 0.92 15.94
C ALA A 258 -2.55 0.28 14.65
N GLY A 259 -3.07 0.66 13.49
CA GLY A 259 -2.71 0.04 12.22
C GLY A 259 -1.26 0.29 11.80
N HIS A 260 -0.73 1.48 12.07
CA HIS A 260 0.63 1.89 11.66
C HIS A 260 1.75 1.44 12.62
N LYS A 261 1.43 0.96 13.83
CA LYS A 261 2.44 0.54 14.83
C LYS A 261 1.86 -0.46 15.81
N THR A 262 2.30 -1.72 15.72
CA THR A 262 1.82 -2.86 16.53
C THR A 262 2.16 -2.76 18.04
N SER A 263 2.83 -1.70 18.49
CA SER A 263 3.06 -1.39 19.91
C SER A 263 2.06 -0.39 20.51
N LEU A 264 1.23 0.27 19.70
CA LEU A 264 0.24 1.22 20.19
C LEU A 264 -1.13 0.56 20.32
N LEU A 265 -1.69 0.63 21.53
CA LEU A 265 -3.00 0.10 21.87
C LEU A 265 -3.95 1.25 22.19
N VAL A 266 -5.14 1.25 21.60
CA VAL A 266 -6.22 2.20 21.88
C VAL A 266 -7.27 1.51 22.74
N SER A 267 -7.72 2.16 23.80
CA SER A 267 -8.81 1.68 24.67
C SER A 267 -9.77 2.80 25.04
N ILE A 268 -11.05 2.48 25.13
CA ILE A 268 -12.12 3.43 25.47
C ILE A 268 -12.86 2.98 26.74
N SER A 269 -13.20 3.96 27.58
CA SER A 269 -14.31 3.82 28.52
C SER A 269 -15.25 5.04 28.44
N LYS A 270 -15.07 6.02 29.33
CA LYS A 270 -15.65 7.38 29.22
C LYS A 270 -14.86 8.25 28.23
N ASN A 271 -13.53 8.09 28.25
CA ASN A 271 -12.57 8.77 27.39
C ASN A 271 -11.80 7.72 26.59
N GLY A 272 -11.25 8.11 25.43
CA GLY A 272 -10.25 7.32 24.72
C GLY A 272 -8.85 7.53 25.31
N LYS A 273 -8.07 6.45 25.43
CA LYS A 273 -6.66 6.47 25.85
C LYS A 273 -5.80 5.64 24.89
N VAL A 274 -4.58 6.10 24.66
CA VAL A 274 -3.59 5.44 23.81
C VAL A 274 -2.39 5.06 24.67
N TRP A 275 -1.92 3.83 24.54
CA TRP A 275 -0.85 3.25 25.36
C TRP A 275 0.28 2.73 24.47
N ASP A 276 1.54 2.96 24.85
CA ASP A 276 2.66 2.24 24.22
C ASP A 276 3.06 1.02 25.06
N THR A 277 2.93 -0.16 24.46
CA THR A 277 3.18 -1.44 25.12
C THR A 277 4.66 -1.78 25.24
N THR A 278 5.55 -1.05 24.56
CA THR A 278 7.00 -1.16 24.72
C THR A 278 7.45 -0.58 26.07
N THR A 279 7.04 0.65 26.40
CA THR A 279 7.27 1.28 27.72
C THR A 279 6.69 0.43 28.85
N ALA A 280 5.48 -0.11 28.64
CA ALA A 280 4.77 -0.96 29.59
C ALA A 280 5.57 -2.20 30.03
N SER A 281 6.38 -2.78 29.15
CA SER A 281 7.18 -3.98 29.45
C SER A 281 8.52 -3.69 30.11
N SER A 282 8.86 -2.41 30.37
CA SER A 282 10.08 -1.98 31.06
C SER A 282 9.84 -1.20 32.36
N SER A 283 8.59 -0.97 32.78
CA SER A 283 8.24 -0.10 33.92
C SER A 283 7.22 -0.72 34.86
N THR A 284 7.54 -0.83 36.16
CA THR A 284 6.65 -1.38 37.18
C THR A 284 5.64 -0.38 37.76
N ARG A 285 5.72 0.91 37.43
CA ARG A 285 4.89 1.96 38.09
C ARG A 285 4.69 3.30 37.37
N SER A 286 5.25 3.53 36.18
CA SER A 286 5.03 4.79 35.43
C SER A 286 3.87 4.70 34.43
N SER A 287 3.21 5.83 34.16
CA SER A 287 2.01 5.90 33.31
C SER A 287 2.34 5.69 31.83
N CYS A 288 1.99 4.52 31.28
CA CYS A 288 2.26 4.15 29.88
C CYS A 288 1.26 4.76 28.88
N CYS A 289 0.49 5.78 29.29
CA CYS A 289 -0.52 6.45 28.50
C CYS A 289 0.13 7.59 27.71
N VAL A 290 0.21 7.45 26.38
CA VAL A 290 0.83 8.43 25.46
C VAL A 290 -0.07 9.66 25.30
N GLY A 291 -1.39 9.47 25.35
CA GLY A 291 -2.36 10.57 25.31
C GLY A 291 -3.78 10.11 25.60
N SER A 292 -4.69 11.06 25.76
CA SER A 292 -6.11 10.80 26.00
C SER A 292 -6.99 11.86 25.37
N THR A 293 -8.15 11.45 24.85
CA THR A 293 -9.14 12.34 24.21
C THR A 293 -10.53 12.15 24.82
N SER A 294 -11.27 13.24 24.96
CA SER A 294 -12.67 13.22 25.43
C SER A 294 -13.61 12.85 24.29
N LEU A 295 -14.53 11.93 24.55
CA LEU A 295 -15.58 11.53 23.61
C LEU A 295 -16.86 12.34 23.87
N PRO A 296 -17.64 12.69 22.82
CA PRO A 296 -18.87 13.47 22.95
C PRO A 296 -20.04 12.67 23.56
N GLY A 297 -19.95 11.35 23.63
CA GLY A 297 -21.00 10.47 24.13
C GLY A 297 -20.51 9.05 24.41
N MET A 298 -21.43 8.18 24.82
CA MET A 298 -21.13 6.76 25.06
C MET A 298 -20.71 6.07 23.74
N PRO A 299 -19.61 5.30 23.72
CA PRO A 299 -19.15 4.59 22.52
C PRO A 299 -20.08 3.41 22.17
N VAL A 300 -20.21 3.15 20.87
CA VAL A 300 -20.98 2.06 20.25
C VAL A 300 -20.05 1.12 19.47
N GLY A 301 -18.97 1.64 18.90
CA GLY A 301 -17.94 0.86 18.21
C GLY A 301 -16.66 1.68 17.99
N MET A 302 -15.55 0.98 17.75
CA MET A 302 -14.24 1.58 17.43
C MET A 302 -13.45 0.67 16.48
N THR A 303 -12.76 1.26 15.50
CA THR A 303 -11.75 0.60 14.66
C THR A 303 -10.53 1.51 14.46
N CYS A 304 -9.33 0.93 14.47
CA CYS A 304 -8.10 1.63 14.05
C CYS A 304 -7.72 1.24 12.62
N HIS A 305 -7.39 2.23 11.79
CA HIS A 305 -6.77 2.01 10.49
C HIS A 305 -5.61 2.99 10.29
N GLU A 306 -4.43 2.48 9.90
CA GLU A 306 -3.20 3.29 9.79
C GLU A 306 -2.96 4.14 11.06
N SER A 307 -2.93 5.47 10.94
CA SER A 307 -2.81 6.40 12.07
C SER A 307 -4.15 6.93 12.60
N LEU A 308 -5.29 6.59 12.00
CA LEU A 308 -6.61 7.08 12.41
C LEU A 308 -7.37 6.06 13.27
N VAL A 309 -8.09 6.57 14.27
CA VAL A 309 -9.11 5.84 15.02
C VAL A 309 -10.47 6.40 14.67
N TYR A 310 -11.37 5.52 14.23
CA TYR A 310 -12.78 5.83 14.00
C TYR A 310 -13.58 5.34 15.19
N VAL A 311 -14.38 6.22 15.78
CA VAL A 311 -15.21 5.93 16.97
C VAL A 311 -16.64 6.34 16.67
N ALA A 312 -17.56 5.38 16.70
CA ALA A 312 -18.98 5.67 16.77
C ALA A 312 -19.39 5.86 18.24
N THR A 313 -20.05 6.98 18.53
CA THR A 313 -20.81 7.19 19.76
C THR A 313 -22.30 7.18 19.47
N VAL A 314 -23.16 7.14 20.49
CA VAL A 314 -24.62 7.08 20.31
C VAL A 314 -25.17 8.19 19.39
N SER A 315 -24.60 9.39 19.40
CA SER A 315 -25.12 10.56 18.65
C SER A 315 -24.17 11.15 17.59
N SER A 316 -22.95 10.62 17.45
CA SER A 316 -21.95 11.16 16.53
C SER A 316 -20.84 10.17 16.20
N MET A 317 -20.25 10.31 15.02
CA MET A 317 -19.03 9.63 14.61
C MET A 317 -17.85 10.59 14.69
N LEU A 318 -16.70 10.08 15.14
CA LEU A 318 -15.48 10.84 15.36
C LEU A 318 -14.29 10.12 14.73
N ALA A 319 -13.41 10.86 14.06
CA ALA A 319 -12.06 10.40 13.73
C ALA A 319 -11.00 11.16 14.53
N VAL A 320 -9.97 10.46 14.99
CA VAL A 320 -8.84 10.99 15.76
C VAL A 320 -7.53 10.50 15.16
N ASP A 321 -6.56 11.38 14.93
CA ASP A 321 -5.20 10.98 14.53
C ASP A 321 -4.37 10.62 15.77
N LEU A 322 -3.78 9.43 15.75
CA LEU A 322 -2.92 8.89 16.80
C LEU A 322 -1.55 9.58 16.89
N ARG A 323 -1.12 10.30 15.83
CA ARG A 323 0.16 11.02 15.83
C ARG A 323 0.06 12.38 16.55
N THR A 324 -1.02 13.11 16.32
CA THR A 324 -1.27 14.44 16.92
C THR A 324 -2.15 14.39 18.17
N MET A 325 -2.90 13.30 18.35
CA MET A 325 -4.04 13.18 19.28
C MET A 325 -5.16 14.21 19.05
N SER A 326 -5.16 14.89 17.88
CA SER A 326 -6.22 15.81 17.49
C SER A 326 -7.41 15.08 16.85
N ARG A 327 -8.60 15.67 16.96
CA ARG A 327 -9.78 15.23 16.22
C ARG A 327 -9.58 15.63 14.75
N ALA A 328 -9.67 14.67 13.83
CA ALA A 328 -9.54 14.94 12.39
C ALA A 328 -10.84 15.51 11.82
N PHE A 329 -11.99 14.94 12.21
CA PHE A 329 -13.33 15.43 11.92
C PHE A 329 -14.35 14.81 12.88
N MET A 330 -15.56 15.36 12.94
CA MET A 330 -16.71 14.80 13.65
C MET A 330 -17.97 15.01 12.81
N ALA A 331 -18.79 13.96 12.67
CA ALA A 331 -20.11 14.03 12.05
C ALA A 331 -21.18 13.73 13.10
N VAL A 332 -22.21 14.59 13.20
CA VAL A 332 -23.35 14.38 14.09
C VAL A 332 -24.38 13.50 13.38
N HIS A 333 -24.94 12.51 14.08
CA HIS A 333 -25.87 11.55 13.50
C HIS A 333 -27.29 11.82 14.01
N GLU A 334 -28.25 11.96 13.09
CA GLU A 334 -29.66 12.13 13.42
C GLU A 334 -30.29 10.83 13.92
N GLY A 335 -30.23 10.64 15.24
CA GLY A 335 -30.78 9.49 15.96
C GLY A 335 -29.69 8.59 16.54
N ASN A 336 -30.09 7.63 17.37
CA ASN A 336 -29.14 6.78 18.09
C ASN A 336 -28.46 5.76 17.16
N ILE A 337 -27.13 5.79 17.10
CA ILE A 337 -26.32 4.73 16.51
C ILE A 337 -26.34 3.50 17.44
N HIS A 338 -26.55 2.32 16.86
CA HIS A 338 -26.67 1.03 17.53
C HIS A 338 -25.68 -0.03 17.01
N SER A 339 -25.13 0.15 15.81
CA SER A 339 -24.06 -0.69 15.24
C SER A 339 -23.14 0.13 14.33
N PHE A 340 -21.90 -0.31 14.15
CA PHE A 340 -20.85 0.39 13.41
C PHE A 340 -19.85 -0.62 12.81
N GLU A 341 -19.50 -0.46 11.54
CA GLU A 341 -18.46 -1.25 10.88
C GLU A 341 -17.71 -0.44 9.81
N PHE A 342 -16.48 -0.84 9.53
CA PHE A 342 -15.49 -0.08 8.77
C PHE A 342 -14.86 -0.94 7.68
N LEU A 343 -14.91 -0.49 6.42
CA LEU A 343 -14.31 -1.16 5.26
C LEU A 343 -13.17 -0.31 4.69
N PRO A 344 -11.91 -0.56 5.09
CA PRO A 344 -10.78 0.30 4.73
C PRO A 344 -10.55 0.38 3.22
N SER A 345 -10.70 -0.75 2.53
CA SER A 345 -10.36 -0.95 1.12
C SER A 345 -11.22 -0.16 0.13
N LYS A 346 -12.37 0.36 0.58
CA LYS A 346 -13.23 1.27 -0.18
C LYS A 346 -13.39 2.64 0.49
N SER A 347 -12.71 2.86 1.62
CA SER A 347 -12.91 4.03 2.49
C SER A 347 -14.38 4.23 2.91
N LEU A 348 -15.09 3.13 3.21
CA LEU A 348 -16.52 3.15 3.56
C LEU A 348 -16.74 2.81 5.03
N ILE A 349 -17.76 3.43 5.62
CA ILE A 349 -18.25 3.14 6.98
C ILE A 349 -19.76 2.97 6.93
N CYS A 350 -20.30 1.98 7.65
CA CYS A 350 -21.74 1.81 7.79
C CYS A 350 -22.17 1.86 9.27
N THR A 351 -23.23 2.62 9.54
CA THR A 351 -23.81 2.82 10.87
C THR A 351 -25.27 2.41 10.89
N GLY A 352 -25.63 1.44 11.72
CA GLY A 352 -27.03 1.10 11.98
C GLY A 352 -27.63 2.02 13.04
N GLY A 353 -28.72 2.70 12.71
CA GLY A 353 -29.50 3.56 13.61
C GLY A 353 -30.86 2.95 13.97
N ALA A 354 -31.82 3.81 14.33
CA ALA A 354 -33.22 3.43 14.52
C ALA A 354 -33.97 3.44 13.17
N GLY A 355 -34.41 2.28 12.66
CA GLY A 355 -35.20 2.16 11.42
C GLY A 355 -34.44 2.36 10.10
N ARG A 356 -33.19 2.84 10.16
CA ARG A 356 -32.29 3.07 9.02
C ARG A 356 -30.86 2.67 9.34
N ALA A 357 -30.10 2.25 8.33
CA ALA A 357 -28.65 2.24 8.35
C ALA A 357 -28.09 3.23 7.32
N LEU A 358 -27.00 3.92 7.64
CA LEU A 358 -26.38 4.92 6.77
C LEU A 358 -25.00 4.43 6.31
N LEU A 359 -24.68 4.63 5.03
CA LEU A 359 -23.37 4.41 4.45
C LEU A 359 -22.66 5.77 4.29
N TRP A 360 -21.37 5.83 4.62
CA TRP A 360 -20.54 7.04 4.60
C TRP A 360 -19.24 6.78 3.84
N ASP A 361 -18.82 7.70 2.99
CA ASP A 361 -17.49 7.74 2.38
C ASP A 361 -16.57 8.64 3.20
N ILE A 362 -15.45 8.10 3.68
CA ILE A 362 -14.49 8.82 4.53
C ILE A 362 -13.92 10.07 3.84
N ARG A 363 -13.93 10.11 2.50
CA ARG A 363 -13.47 11.24 1.70
C ARG A 363 -14.48 12.40 1.64
N ARG A 364 -15.73 12.19 2.08
CA ARG A 364 -16.85 13.14 1.98
C ARG A 364 -17.74 13.07 3.23
N PHE A 365 -17.15 13.36 4.39
CA PHE A 365 -17.79 13.15 5.70
C PHE A 365 -18.91 14.14 6.09
N SER A 366 -19.32 15.05 5.20
CA SER A 366 -20.40 16.01 5.47
C SER A 366 -21.79 15.37 5.47
N GLU A 367 -22.01 14.36 4.64
CA GLU A 367 -23.33 13.76 4.38
C GLU A 367 -23.21 12.24 4.18
N PRO A 368 -24.24 11.44 4.53
CA PRO A 368 -24.27 10.01 4.22
C PRO A 368 -24.43 9.80 2.72
N THR A 369 -23.66 8.88 2.13
CA THR A 369 -23.71 8.61 0.68
C THR A 369 -24.93 7.80 0.26
N VAL A 370 -25.45 6.92 1.13
CA VAL A 370 -26.70 6.17 0.90
C VAL A 370 -27.43 5.90 2.21
N GLU A 371 -28.75 6.02 2.20
CA GLU A 371 -29.65 5.62 3.28
C GLU A 371 -30.31 4.26 2.99
N LEU A 372 -29.97 3.26 3.81
CA LEU A 372 -30.51 1.89 3.77
C LEU A 372 -31.70 1.82 4.73
N SER A 373 -32.87 2.21 4.24
CA SER A 373 -34.11 2.35 5.02
C SER A 373 -34.94 1.05 5.10
N LYS A 374 -36.22 1.14 5.47
CA LYS A 374 -37.17 0.02 5.64
C LYS A 374 -36.85 -0.96 6.80
N HIS A 375 -36.12 -0.61 7.85
CA HIS A 375 -36.03 -1.47 9.04
C HIS A 375 -37.22 -1.25 9.98
N GLU A 376 -37.70 -2.33 10.61
CA GLU A 376 -38.86 -2.31 11.53
C GLU A 376 -38.43 -1.84 12.93
N GLY A 377 -37.14 -2.00 13.26
CA GLY A 377 -36.56 -1.55 14.53
C GLY A 377 -35.12 -1.04 14.44
N PRO A 378 -34.43 -0.93 15.59
CA PRO A 378 -33.02 -0.53 15.64
C PRO A 378 -32.08 -1.58 15.04
N VAL A 379 -31.25 -1.15 14.08
CA VAL A 379 -30.27 -1.99 13.38
C VAL A 379 -29.07 -2.25 14.31
N LYS A 380 -29.15 -3.35 15.06
CA LYS A 380 -28.12 -3.80 16.02
C LYS A 380 -27.11 -4.77 15.41
N LEU A 381 -27.47 -5.43 14.31
CA LEU A 381 -26.62 -6.39 13.60
C LEU A 381 -26.28 -5.83 12.23
N LEU A 382 -24.99 -5.76 11.95
CA LEU A 382 -24.43 -5.20 10.73
C LEU A 382 -23.25 -6.08 10.29
N HIS A 383 -23.13 -6.30 8.99
CA HIS A 383 -21.93 -6.84 8.35
C HIS A 383 -21.63 -6.05 7.06
N LEU A 384 -20.37 -5.67 6.83
CA LEU A 384 -19.94 -4.88 5.68
C LEU A 384 -18.74 -5.55 4.98
N ASP A 385 -18.96 -6.10 3.79
CA ASP A 385 -17.89 -6.64 2.94
C ASP A 385 -17.77 -5.91 1.59
N HIS A 386 -16.77 -6.29 0.78
CA HIS A 386 -16.49 -5.69 -0.52
C HIS A 386 -17.66 -5.76 -1.53
N HIS A 387 -18.60 -6.70 -1.37
CA HIS A 387 -19.66 -7.03 -2.33
C HIS A 387 -21.06 -6.71 -1.78
N LYS A 388 -21.27 -6.89 -0.47
CA LYS A 388 -22.56 -6.70 0.21
C LYS A 388 -22.46 -6.02 1.58
N ILE A 389 -23.58 -5.42 1.97
CA ILE A 389 -23.90 -5.00 3.33
C ILE A 389 -25.06 -5.89 3.82
N VAL A 390 -25.02 -6.35 5.06
CA VAL A 390 -26.10 -7.14 5.68
C VAL A 390 -26.55 -6.45 6.97
N THR A 391 -27.83 -6.15 7.10
CA THR A 391 -28.39 -5.39 8.23
C THR A 391 -29.57 -6.11 8.87
N GLY A 392 -29.74 -5.96 10.18
CA GLY A 392 -30.93 -6.44 10.89
C GLY A 392 -30.92 -6.13 12.39
N GLY A 393 -31.93 -6.61 13.08
CA GLY A 393 -32.07 -6.44 14.52
C GLY A 393 -33.06 -7.43 15.16
N PRO A 394 -33.21 -7.37 16.50
CA PRO A 394 -34.07 -8.29 17.27
C PRO A 394 -35.57 -8.01 17.12
N TYR A 395 -35.94 -6.96 16.38
CA TYR A 395 -37.32 -6.61 16.02
C TYR A 395 -37.59 -6.69 14.52
N ASP A 396 -36.57 -6.95 13.69
CA ASP A 396 -36.75 -7.09 12.25
C ASP A 396 -37.13 -8.54 11.90
N SER A 397 -38.24 -8.70 11.21
CA SER A 397 -38.71 -9.99 10.68
C SER A 397 -37.81 -10.54 9.56
N TYR A 398 -37.03 -9.65 8.92
CA TYR A 398 -36.13 -9.95 7.82
C TYR A 398 -34.76 -9.30 8.01
N ILE A 399 -33.71 -10.06 7.79
CA ILE A 399 -32.34 -9.57 7.62
C ILE A 399 -32.19 -9.11 6.17
N LYS A 400 -31.77 -7.88 5.96
CA LYS A 400 -31.72 -7.25 4.64
C LYS A 400 -30.31 -7.26 4.08
N VAL A 401 -30.19 -7.51 2.78
CA VAL A 401 -28.92 -7.58 2.06
C VAL A 401 -28.91 -6.49 1.01
N TRP A 402 -27.83 -5.71 0.97
CA TRP A 402 -27.64 -4.57 0.07
C TRP A 402 -26.31 -4.69 -0.67
N GLU A 403 -26.16 -4.01 -1.79
CA GLU A 403 -24.91 -3.97 -2.55
C GLU A 403 -23.99 -2.84 -2.04
N THR A 404 -22.72 -3.14 -1.77
CA THR A 404 -21.81 -2.16 -1.12
C THR A 404 -21.51 -0.92 -1.97
N ASP A 405 -21.52 -1.04 -3.31
CA ASP A 405 -21.16 0.06 -4.22
C ASP A 405 -22.33 0.98 -4.59
N THR A 406 -23.55 0.46 -4.58
CA THR A 406 -24.77 1.18 -5.02
C THR A 406 -25.76 1.43 -3.88
N GLY A 407 -25.61 0.72 -2.75
CA GLY A 407 -26.62 0.64 -1.70
C GLY A 407 -27.93 -0.01 -2.14
N GLN A 408 -28.01 -0.63 -3.33
CA GLN A 408 -29.24 -1.23 -3.83
C GLN A 408 -29.65 -2.43 -2.97
N HIS A 409 -30.93 -2.52 -2.61
CA HIS A 409 -31.49 -3.68 -1.92
C HIS A 409 -31.43 -4.93 -2.83
N LEU A 410 -30.88 -6.02 -2.31
CA LEU A 410 -30.63 -7.27 -3.05
C LEU A 410 -31.52 -8.42 -2.63
N ASN A 411 -31.75 -8.62 -1.32
CA ASN A 411 -32.47 -9.78 -0.81
C ASN A 411 -32.95 -9.58 0.65
N SER A 412 -34.04 -10.27 1.03
CA SER A 412 -34.61 -10.29 2.37
C SER A 412 -34.61 -11.72 2.91
N LEU A 413 -33.93 -11.96 4.04
CA LEU A 413 -33.76 -13.29 4.63
C LEU A 413 -34.52 -13.41 5.96
N ILE A 414 -35.55 -14.27 6.00
CA ILE A 414 -36.43 -14.47 7.18
C ILE A 414 -35.62 -14.84 8.44
N SER A 415 -35.81 -14.12 9.54
CA SER A 415 -35.11 -14.39 10.80
C SER A 415 -35.72 -15.56 11.60
N SER A 416 -37.04 -15.70 11.61
CA SER A 416 -37.80 -16.65 12.45
C SER A 416 -38.11 -18.00 11.78
N GLY A 417 -38.58 -18.97 12.58
CA GLY A 417 -39.21 -20.21 12.07
C GLY A 417 -40.52 -19.94 11.31
N GLU A 418 -41.01 -20.93 10.55
CA GLU A 418 -42.24 -20.82 9.73
C GLU A 418 -43.54 -21.08 10.52
N ASP A 419 -43.46 -21.33 11.83
CA ASP A 419 -44.62 -21.54 12.70
C ASP A 419 -45.40 -20.25 12.94
N GLY A 420 -46.30 -19.95 12.01
CA GLY A 420 -47.10 -18.72 11.98
C GLY A 420 -48.09 -18.60 13.14
N LYS A 421 -47.64 -18.02 14.27
CA LYS A 421 -48.49 -17.36 15.27
C LYS A 421 -47.71 -16.33 16.11
N GLN A 422 -48.01 -15.05 15.83
CA GLN A 422 -47.76 -13.85 16.63
C GLN A 422 -46.75 -13.93 17.79
N ASN A 423 -45.46 -13.80 17.46
CA ASN A 423 -44.48 -12.97 18.17
C ASN A 423 -43.15 -13.06 17.41
N TYR A 424 -42.91 -12.14 16.46
CA TYR A 424 -41.71 -12.19 15.62
C TYR A 424 -40.45 -11.87 16.43
N THR A 425 -39.73 -12.92 16.83
CA THR A 425 -38.38 -12.78 17.41
C THR A 425 -37.37 -12.55 16.30
N GLY A 426 -36.88 -11.31 16.18
CA GLY A 426 -35.85 -10.97 15.21
C GLY A 426 -34.49 -11.60 15.54
N CYS A 427 -33.49 -11.27 14.73
CA CYS A 427 -32.16 -11.82 14.85
C CYS A 427 -31.43 -11.23 16.08
N SER A 428 -30.92 -12.09 16.97
CA SER A 428 -30.12 -11.69 18.15
C SER A 428 -28.63 -11.65 17.87
N THR A 429 -28.13 -12.52 16.98
CA THR A 429 -26.71 -12.62 16.62
C THR A 429 -26.52 -13.12 15.19
N MET A 430 -25.54 -12.57 14.48
CA MET A 430 -25.30 -12.84 13.06
C MET A 430 -23.82 -13.03 12.79
N ALA A 431 -23.49 -13.97 11.91
CA ALA A 431 -22.15 -14.14 11.36
C ALA A 431 -22.24 -14.41 9.86
N VAL A 432 -21.37 -13.79 9.07
CA VAL A 432 -21.37 -13.86 7.60
C VAL A 432 -19.96 -14.19 7.13
N ASP A 433 -19.84 -15.04 6.11
CA ASP A 433 -18.58 -15.32 5.42
C ASP A 433 -18.86 -15.61 3.95
N ARG A 434 -18.29 -14.82 3.04
CA ARG A 434 -18.31 -15.01 1.57
C ARG A 434 -19.72 -15.34 1.03
N CYS A 435 -20.04 -16.63 0.88
CA CYS A 435 -21.28 -17.18 0.33
C CYS A 435 -22.17 -17.87 1.40
N ARG A 436 -21.94 -17.61 2.69
CA ARG A 436 -22.64 -18.22 3.83
C ARG A 436 -23.04 -17.18 4.87
N ILE A 437 -24.14 -17.46 5.57
CA ILE A 437 -24.61 -16.66 6.71
C ILE A 437 -25.24 -17.58 7.75
N VAL A 438 -25.00 -17.25 9.02
CA VAL A 438 -25.67 -17.88 10.17
C VAL A 438 -26.39 -16.80 10.97
N THR A 439 -27.61 -17.12 11.39
CA THR A 439 -28.52 -16.20 12.08
C THR A 439 -29.08 -16.89 13.31
N GLY A 440 -28.82 -16.34 14.50
CA GLY A 440 -29.41 -16.77 15.76
C GLY A 440 -30.69 -15.97 16.04
N GLY A 441 -31.81 -16.65 16.19
CA GLY A 441 -33.12 -16.06 16.50
C GLY A 441 -33.46 -16.17 17.99
N GLY A 442 -34.21 -15.19 18.48
CA GLY A 442 -34.71 -15.18 19.86
C GLY A 442 -35.69 -16.33 20.15
N VAL A 443 -35.70 -16.76 21.42
CA VAL A 443 -36.46 -17.89 21.99
C VAL A 443 -37.84 -18.08 21.36
N ALA A 444 -38.05 -19.22 20.72
CA ALA A 444 -39.39 -19.71 20.37
C ALA A 444 -40.12 -20.22 21.64
N TYR A 445 -41.43 -20.45 21.55
CA TYR A 445 -42.18 -21.15 22.60
C TYR A 445 -41.43 -22.45 23.01
N GLU A 446 -41.49 -22.80 24.30
CA GLU A 446 -40.70 -23.84 24.99
C GLU A 446 -39.24 -23.50 25.37
N GLY A 447 -38.71 -22.31 25.07
CA GLY A 447 -37.38 -21.92 25.60
C GLY A 447 -36.18 -22.34 24.74
N ASN A 448 -36.42 -22.67 23.47
CA ASN A 448 -35.40 -23.06 22.51
C ASN A 448 -34.92 -21.86 21.67
N SER A 449 -33.61 -21.66 21.58
CA SER A 449 -32.98 -20.70 20.66
C SER A 449 -32.73 -21.34 19.29
N LEU A 450 -33.16 -20.68 18.21
CA LEU A 450 -33.00 -21.15 16.83
C LEU A 450 -31.68 -20.66 16.24
N LEU A 451 -30.85 -21.56 15.72
CA LEU A 451 -29.71 -21.24 14.88
C LEU A 451 -29.98 -21.72 13.44
N ARG A 452 -30.05 -20.78 12.50
CA ARG A 452 -30.28 -21.04 11.07
C ARG A 452 -29.01 -20.78 10.27
N PHE A 453 -28.47 -21.83 9.64
CA PHE A 453 -27.36 -21.77 8.70
C PHE A 453 -27.88 -21.71 7.27
N ARG A 454 -27.27 -20.86 6.43
CA ARG A 454 -27.54 -20.75 4.99
C ARG A 454 -26.25 -20.84 4.18
N ASP A 455 -26.23 -21.66 3.15
CA ASP A 455 -25.16 -21.72 2.16
C ASP A 455 -25.68 -21.42 0.76
N PHE A 456 -25.17 -20.36 0.14
CA PHE A 456 -25.56 -19.93 -1.21
C PHE A 456 -24.75 -20.62 -2.31
N ARG A 457 -23.68 -21.39 -2.01
CA ARG A 457 -22.79 -21.96 -3.05
C ARG A 457 -23.52 -22.83 -4.09
N THR A 458 -24.58 -23.52 -3.66
CA THR A 458 -25.44 -24.38 -4.50
C THR A 458 -26.67 -23.69 -5.08
N ALA A 459 -26.89 -22.40 -4.80
CA ALA A 459 -28.09 -21.67 -5.19
C ALA A 459 -28.17 -21.43 -6.71
N THR A 460 -29.40 -21.44 -7.24
CA THR A 460 -29.69 -21.43 -8.69
C THR A 460 -30.72 -20.39 -9.09
N TRP A 461 -31.73 -20.14 -8.25
CA TRP A 461 -32.86 -19.24 -8.53
C TRP A 461 -32.53 -17.80 -8.12
N ARG A 462 -32.29 -16.92 -9.09
CA ARG A 462 -32.01 -15.49 -8.82
C ARG A 462 -33.24 -14.79 -8.20
N VAL A 463 -33.01 -13.79 -7.35
CA VAL A 463 -34.07 -12.89 -6.87
C VAL A 463 -34.68 -12.14 -8.08
N PRO A 464 -36.02 -12.13 -8.25
CA PRO A 464 -36.66 -11.40 -9.35
C PRO A 464 -36.39 -9.89 -9.27
N SER A 465 -35.87 -9.31 -10.35
CA SER A 465 -35.57 -7.88 -10.43
C SER A 465 -36.83 -7.08 -10.84
N GLY A 466 -37.67 -6.75 -9.86
CA GLY A 466 -38.87 -5.93 -10.07
C GLY A 466 -39.41 -5.29 -8.78
N PRO A 467 -40.15 -4.16 -8.88
CA PRO A 467 -40.64 -3.41 -7.72
C PRO A 467 -41.97 -3.97 -7.18
N TYR A 468 -42.01 -5.26 -6.88
CA TYR A 468 -43.15 -5.93 -6.23
C TYR A 468 -42.66 -6.71 -5.01
N GLU A 469 -42.99 -6.21 -3.83
CA GLU A 469 -42.93 -7.00 -2.59
C GLU A 469 -44.12 -7.98 -2.58
N PRO A 470 -43.96 -9.22 -2.08
CA PRO A 470 -45.09 -10.07 -1.77
C PRO A 470 -45.76 -9.55 -0.49
N ASP A 471 -47.00 -9.08 -0.59
CA ASP A 471 -47.79 -8.59 0.53
C ASP A 471 -47.94 -9.70 1.62
N PRO A 472 -47.69 -9.41 2.91
CA PRO A 472 -47.70 -10.41 3.97
C PRO A 472 -49.13 -10.71 4.47
N SER A 473 -49.99 -11.28 3.61
CA SER A 473 -51.33 -11.74 4.01
C SER A 473 -51.83 -12.97 3.23
N VAL A 474 -52.91 -13.58 3.73
CA VAL A 474 -53.57 -14.80 3.22
C VAL A 474 -52.74 -16.09 3.35
N SER A 475 -52.83 -16.71 4.52
CA SER A 475 -52.50 -18.12 4.72
C SER A 475 -53.53 -19.05 4.05
N LYS A 476 -53.05 -20.18 3.49
CA LYS A 476 -53.77 -21.45 3.26
C LYS A 476 -55.31 -21.38 3.13
N PHE A 477 -55.85 -21.57 1.93
CA PHE A 477 -57.23 -22.03 1.75
C PHE A 477 -57.29 -23.12 0.66
N TRP A 478 -57.70 -24.32 1.08
CA TRP A 478 -57.94 -25.56 0.31
C TRP A 478 -56.81 -26.17 -0.52
N GLY A 479 -56.50 -27.42 -0.20
CA GLY A 479 -56.49 -28.49 -1.20
C GLY A 479 -57.71 -29.38 -0.95
N SER A 480 -58.19 -30.08 -1.98
CA SER A 480 -59.29 -31.06 -1.89
C SER A 480 -59.01 -32.25 -2.80
N LEU A 481 -59.33 -33.45 -2.31
CA LEU A 481 -59.40 -34.67 -3.13
C LEU A 481 -60.69 -34.65 -3.97
N SER A 482 -60.71 -35.44 -5.05
CA SER A 482 -61.87 -36.09 -5.69
C SER A 482 -63.00 -35.20 -6.21
N ASP A 483 -63.75 -35.55 -7.27
CA ASP A 483 -63.61 -36.48 -8.41
C ASP A 483 -64.73 -36.07 -9.40
N ILE A 484 -65.04 -36.91 -10.41
CA ILE A 484 -66.28 -36.89 -11.23
C ILE A 484 -66.29 -35.83 -12.37
N ASP A 485 -66.12 -36.34 -13.59
CA ASP A 485 -67.05 -36.29 -14.75
C ASP A 485 -67.80 -34.98 -15.09
N SER A 486 -68.03 -34.61 -16.36
CA SER A 486 -67.63 -35.17 -17.67
C SER A 486 -67.89 -34.15 -18.79
N ASP A 487 -67.49 -34.48 -20.03
CA ASP A 487 -68.12 -34.05 -21.30
C ASP A 487 -68.11 -32.55 -21.69
N SER A 488 -68.15 -32.15 -22.97
CA SER A 488 -67.83 -32.83 -24.23
C SER A 488 -67.65 -31.79 -25.35
N GLU A 489 -66.83 -32.10 -26.36
CA GLU A 489 -66.91 -31.57 -27.74
C GLU A 489 -66.69 -30.03 -27.94
N GLU A 490 -66.32 -29.51 -29.12
CA GLU A 490 -66.11 -30.14 -30.44
C GLU A 490 -64.90 -29.52 -31.20
N SER A 491 -64.18 -30.39 -31.91
CA SER A 491 -63.54 -30.31 -33.26
C SER A 491 -63.00 -28.99 -33.86
N VAL A 492 -62.02 -28.98 -34.78
CA VAL A 492 -61.42 -30.00 -35.68
C VAL A 492 -59.88 -29.94 -35.51
N GLY A 493 -59.06 -31.01 -35.58
CA GLY A 493 -58.71 -31.87 -36.74
C GLY A 493 -57.83 -31.10 -37.75
N PHE A 494 -56.83 -31.66 -38.46
CA PHE A 494 -56.30 -33.02 -38.68
C PHE A 494 -54.81 -32.86 -39.12
N LEU A 495 -53.84 -33.79 -39.11
CA LEU A 495 -53.63 -35.21 -38.75
C LEU A 495 -52.10 -35.30 -38.36
N SER A 496 -51.38 -36.40 -38.09
CA SER A 496 -51.57 -37.85 -38.25
C SER A 496 -51.00 -38.66 -37.05
N SER A 497 -50.75 -39.96 -37.23
CA SER A 497 -50.45 -40.94 -36.16
C SER A 497 -49.57 -42.11 -36.74
N PRO A 498 -49.29 -43.29 -36.10
CA PRO A 498 -49.87 -43.86 -34.85
C PRO A 498 -48.96 -44.74 -33.92
N ILE A 499 -49.57 -45.24 -32.81
CA ILE A 499 -49.31 -46.53 -32.09
C ILE A 499 -48.00 -46.70 -31.28
N SER A 500 -47.95 -47.33 -30.09
CA SER A 500 -48.98 -47.60 -29.04
C SER A 500 -48.36 -47.97 -27.67
N SER A 501 -49.16 -47.78 -26.61
CA SER A 501 -48.93 -47.98 -25.17
C SER A 501 -48.72 -49.43 -24.65
N ASN A 502 -48.23 -49.55 -23.38
CA ASN A 502 -48.66 -50.45 -22.27
C ASN A 502 -47.52 -51.09 -21.41
N SER A 503 -47.89 -51.55 -20.20
CA SER A 503 -47.06 -52.12 -19.10
C SER A 503 -47.89 -53.14 -18.28
N PRO A 504 -47.48 -53.63 -17.10
CA PRO A 504 -46.26 -54.36 -16.66
C PRO A 504 -46.53 -55.89 -16.50
N PRO A 505 -45.62 -56.75 -15.96
CA PRO A 505 -45.69 -57.12 -14.52
C PRO A 505 -44.32 -57.60 -13.89
N GLN A 506 -44.34 -58.57 -12.95
CA GLN A 506 -43.30 -58.91 -11.95
C GLN A 506 -42.44 -60.18 -12.25
N ILE A 507 -41.17 -60.19 -11.76
CA ILE A 507 -40.45 -61.20 -10.87
C ILE A 507 -40.70 -62.74 -11.10
N PRO A 508 -39.76 -63.71 -10.89
CA PRO A 508 -38.26 -63.73 -10.81
C PRO A 508 -37.54 -64.87 -11.62
N LYS A 509 -36.19 -64.85 -11.72
CA LYS A 509 -35.23 -65.95 -11.32
C LYS A 509 -33.77 -65.72 -11.80
N THR A 510 -32.84 -66.51 -11.27
CA THR A 510 -31.36 -66.47 -11.40
C THR A 510 -30.82 -67.75 -12.08
N PRO A 511 -29.49 -67.99 -12.20
CA PRO A 511 -28.34 -67.23 -12.75
C PRO A 511 -27.83 -67.96 -14.05
N PRO A 512 -26.54 -67.99 -14.55
CA PRO A 512 -25.27 -67.42 -14.06
C PRO A 512 -24.25 -66.89 -15.13
N GLN A 513 -23.02 -66.62 -14.65
CA GLN A 513 -21.71 -66.56 -15.34
C GLN A 513 -21.37 -65.42 -16.33
N SER A 514 -20.27 -64.72 -16.01
CA SER A 514 -19.23 -64.32 -16.96
C SER A 514 -17.86 -64.23 -16.25
N ALA A 515 -16.78 -64.56 -16.97
CA ALA A 515 -15.39 -64.36 -16.52
C ALA A 515 -14.83 -63.06 -17.17
N ALA A 516 -13.99 -62.23 -16.57
CA ALA A 516 -12.88 -62.43 -15.62
C ALA A 516 -11.56 -62.90 -16.26
N VAL A 517 -10.79 -61.93 -16.78
CA VAL A 517 -9.33 -62.03 -16.98
C VAL A 517 -8.67 -60.84 -16.29
N LYS A 518 -7.64 -61.10 -15.48
CA LYS A 518 -6.75 -60.10 -14.86
C LYS A 518 -5.30 -60.52 -15.08
N CYS A 519 -4.41 -59.55 -15.25
CA CYS A 519 -2.96 -59.77 -15.32
C CYS A 519 -2.24 -59.00 -14.19
N PRO A 520 -1.00 -59.38 -13.82
CA PRO A 520 -0.68 -59.53 -12.40
C PRO A 520 0.30 -58.51 -11.80
N LEU A 521 0.31 -58.48 -10.47
CA LEU A 521 1.39 -57.92 -9.64
C LEU A 521 2.39 -59.02 -9.25
N PRO A 522 3.70 -58.71 -9.09
CA PRO A 522 4.65 -59.59 -8.42
C PRO A 522 4.46 -59.55 -6.88
N PRO A 523 4.75 -60.65 -6.14
CA PRO A 523 4.40 -60.78 -4.72
C PRO A 523 5.54 -60.42 -3.75
N PRO A 524 5.22 -60.14 -2.47
CA PRO A 524 6.16 -60.27 -1.36
C PRO A 524 6.38 -61.75 -1.00
N SER A 525 7.47 -62.07 -0.28
CA SER A 525 7.69 -63.40 0.31
C SER A 525 8.28 -63.29 1.72
N SER A 526 8.00 -64.29 2.56
CA SER A 526 8.32 -64.27 3.99
C SER A 526 8.80 -65.64 4.49
N SER A 527 9.93 -65.63 5.20
CA SER A 527 10.32 -66.55 6.28
C SER A 527 10.13 -68.07 6.10
N SER A 528 11.25 -68.80 6.04
CA SER A 528 11.41 -70.06 6.78
C SER A 528 12.89 -70.26 7.15
N SER A 529 13.16 -71.15 8.10
CA SER A 529 14.46 -71.36 8.75
C SER A 529 15.08 -72.72 8.41
N ILE A 530 16.41 -72.85 8.58
CA ILE A 530 17.17 -74.04 9.06
C ILE A 530 18.68 -73.68 9.14
N SER A 531 19.53 -74.58 9.64
CA SER A 531 20.72 -74.26 10.45
C SER A 531 22.11 -74.61 9.86
N SER A 532 23.14 -74.07 10.54
CA SER A 532 24.43 -74.72 10.87
C SER A 532 25.41 -75.15 9.76
N SER A 533 26.61 -74.53 9.69
CA SER A 533 27.84 -74.99 10.40
C SER A 533 29.20 -74.60 9.74
N SER A 534 30.26 -74.59 10.58
CA SER A 534 31.70 -74.68 10.25
C SER A 534 32.47 -73.45 9.73
N SER A 535 33.81 -73.56 9.78
CA SER A 535 34.87 -72.52 9.80
C SER A 535 36.00 -72.90 8.77
N PRO A 536 37.21 -72.28 8.65
CA PRO A 536 38.00 -71.45 9.59
C PRO A 536 38.75 -70.22 8.99
N THR A 537 39.68 -69.68 9.79
CA THR A 537 40.55 -68.48 9.57
C THR A 537 41.81 -68.77 8.73
N PRO A 538 42.55 -67.74 8.22
CA PRO A 538 43.67 -67.16 8.99
C PRO A 538 43.90 -65.61 8.86
N PRO A 539 44.74 -64.99 9.74
CA PRO A 539 45.20 -63.56 9.72
C PRO A 539 46.57 -63.42 8.95
N PRO A 540 47.40 -62.33 8.95
CA PRO A 540 47.72 -61.27 9.96
C PRO A 540 48.00 -59.85 9.33
N PRO A 541 48.85 -58.91 9.85
CA PRO A 541 49.53 -58.75 11.15
C PRO A 541 49.40 -57.36 11.85
N ARG A 542 50.00 -57.23 13.04
CA ARG A 542 50.26 -55.96 13.77
C ARG A 542 51.75 -55.56 13.70
N ARG A 543 52.06 -54.25 13.83
CA ARG A 543 53.25 -53.60 14.46
C ARG A 543 53.21 -52.09 14.13
N SER A 544 53.78 -51.13 14.88
CA SER A 544 54.32 -51.11 16.26
C SER A 544 54.56 -49.65 16.68
N SER A 545 54.45 -49.33 17.97
CA SER A 545 54.94 -48.08 18.57
C SER A 545 55.70 -48.36 19.87
N ALA A 546 56.67 -47.51 20.22
CA ALA A 546 57.58 -47.74 21.35
C ALA A 546 58.11 -46.41 21.95
N SER A 547 58.65 -46.51 23.17
CA SER A 547 59.48 -45.53 23.91
C SER A 547 58.89 -44.14 24.25
N THR A 548 58.64 -43.97 25.55
CA THR A 548 58.74 -42.76 26.40
C THR A 548 60.15 -42.12 26.36
N PRO A 549 60.44 -40.93 26.97
CA PRO A 549 59.76 -40.21 28.08
C PRO A 549 59.35 -38.74 27.70
N SER A 550 59.00 -37.77 28.56
CA SER A 550 59.18 -37.55 30.02
C SER A 550 58.07 -36.69 30.67
N SER A 551 58.14 -36.55 32.01
CA SER A 551 57.58 -35.43 32.81
C SER A 551 58.73 -34.83 33.67
N PRO A 552 58.61 -33.74 34.47
CA PRO A 552 57.48 -33.27 35.31
C PRO A 552 56.94 -31.89 34.84
N SER A 553 56.10 -31.11 35.55
CA SER A 553 55.63 -31.13 36.95
C SER A 553 54.18 -30.64 37.11
N SER A 554 53.61 -30.80 38.30
CA SER A 554 52.20 -30.62 38.61
C SER A 554 51.80 -29.23 39.16
N SER A 555 50.64 -28.74 38.74
CA SER A 555 49.76 -27.91 39.59
C SER A 555 48.30 -28.24 39.30
N ALA A 556 47.48 -28.49 40.32
CA ALA A 556 46.07 -28.82 40.18
C ALA A 556 45.18 -27.61 40.44
N GLY A 557 44.17 -27.36 39.60
CA GLY A 557 43.23 -26.25 39.76
C GLY A 557 42.02 -26.38 38.85
N THR A 558 40.85 -26.56 39.47
CA THR A 558 39.46 -26.39 38.98
C THR A 558 39.02 -26.96 37.61
N PRO A 559 37.81 -27.58 37.52
CA PRO A 559 37.26 -28.03 36.25
C PRO A 559 36.76 -26.83 35.43
N THR A 560 37.49 -26.46 34.38
CA THR A 560 37.03 -25.45 33.42
C THR A 560 35.83 -25.96 32.63
N ARG A 561 34.70 -25.26 32.77
CA ARG A 561 33.49 -25.34 31.93
C ARG A 561 33.90 -25.42 30.45
N PRO A 562 33.29 -26.30 29.63
CA PRO A 562 33.70 -26.47 28.23
C PRO A 562 33.55 -25.15 27.49
N THR A 563 34.68 -24.64 27.00
CA THR A 563 34.72 -23.48 26.09
C THR A 563 34.04 -23.86 24.78
N THR A 564 33.16 -22.99 24.31
CA THR A 564 32.60 -23.10 22.96
C THR A 564 33.75 -23.12 21.94
N PRO A 565 33.72 -24.00 20.93
CA PRO A 565 34.73 -23.96 19.87
C PRO A 565 34.69 -22.61 19.18
N SER A 566 35.86 -21.99 18.98
CA SER A 566 35.97 -20.80 18.16
C SER A 566 35.53 -21.10 16.73
N PRO A 567 34.86 -20.15 16.04
CA PRO A 567 34.45 -20.37 14.66
C PRO A 567 35.69 -20.56 13.76
N PRO A 568 35.59 -21.37 12.69
CA PRO A 568 36.67 -21.49 11.72
C PRO A 568 36.89 -20.13 11.04
N SER A 569 38.12 -19.60 11.12
CA SER A 569 38.47 -18.34 10.48
C SER A 569 38.50 -18.49 8.95
N LEU A 570 37.82 -17.57 8.26
CA LEU A 570 37.92 -17.44 6.81
C LEU A 570 39.33 -16.97 6.43
N SER A 571 39.90 -17.58 5.39
CA SER A 571 41.17 -17.12 4.82
C SER A 571 40.93 -15.93 3.88
N ALA A 572 41.53 -14.77 4.17
CA ALA A 572 41.38 -13.57 3.36
C ALA A 572 42.21 -13.65 2.06
N VAL A 573 41.59 -13.35 0.91
CA VAL A 573 42.23 -13.34 -0.41
C VAL A 573 42.10 -11.95 -1.04
N PRO A 574 43.16 -11.29 -1.55
CA PRO A 574 43.01 -10.00 -2.23
C PRO A 574 42.15 -10.11 -3.49
N TYR A 575 41.07 -9.32 -3.58
CA TYR A 575 40.16 -9.32 -4.75
C TYR A 575 40.89 -9.04 -6.07
N SER A 576 41.94 -8.21 -6.03
CA SER A 576 42.61 -7.64 -7.20
C SER A 576 43.27 -8.69 -8.09
N ILE A 577 43.65 -9.85 -7.54
CA ILE A 577 44.23 -10.97 -8.29
C ILE A 577 43.17 -11.58 -9.22
N THR A 578 41.98 -11.88 -8.68
CA THR A 578 40.84 -12.42 -9.43
C THR A 578 40.27 -11.38 -10.41
N ASP A 579 40.13 -10.13 -9.97
CA ASP A 579 39.67 -9.01 -10.80
C ASP A 579 40.61 -8.74 -12.00
N GLN A 580 41.93 -8.82 -11.82
CA GLN A 580 42.87 -8.67 -12.94
C GLN A 580 42.73 -9.80 -13.98
N ILE A 581 42.50 -11.05 -13.54
CA ILE A 581 42.29 -12.19 -14.44
C ILE A 581 41.00 -11.99 -15.26
N ILE A 582 39.91 -11.61 -14.60
CA ILE A 582 38.58 -11.47 -15.23
C ILE A 582 38.50 -10.22 -16.12
N ARG A 583 39.15 -9.10 -15.75
CA ARG A 583 39.34 -7.95 -16.65
C ARG A 583 40.06 -8.35 -17.94
N ASN A 584 41.16 -9.11 -17.82
CA ASN A 584 41.91 -9.64 -18.97
C ASN A 584 41.11 -10.67 -19.81
N GLU A 585 39.94 -11.12 -19.37
CA GLU A 585 39.02 -11.99 -20.12
C GLU A 585 37.94 -11.16 -20.80
N PHE A 586 37.27 -10.28 -20.06
CA PHE A 586 36.33 -9.27 -20.55
C PHE A 586 36.90 -8.40 -21.69
N GLU A 587 38.15 -7.95 -21.56
CA GLU A 587 38.85 -7.16 -22.60
C GLU A 587 39.10 -7.96 -23.91
N LYS A 588 39.18 -9.30 -23.84
CA LYS A 588 39.36 -10.15 -25.04
C LYS A 588 38.05 -10.33 -25.79
N GLU A 589 36.93 -10.44 -25.08
CA GLU A 589 35.60 -10.60 -25.70
C GLU A 589 35.11 -9.33 -26.40
N LYS A 590 35.65 -8.15 -26.01
CA LYS A 590 35.29 -6.83 -26.54
C LYS A 590 33.77 -6.58 -26.66
N PRO A 591 33.00 -6.74 -25.57
CA PRO A 591 31.55 -6.66 -25.62
C PRO A 591 31.03 -5.24 -25.92
N VAL A 592 30.39 -5.10 -27.08
CA VAL A 592 29.64 -3.88 -27.44
C VAL A 592 28.24 -3.95 -26.85
N GLY A 593 27.94 -3.08 -25.87
CA GLY A 593 26.57 -2.86 -25.38
C GLY A 593 25.98 -3.94 -24.45
N SER A 594 26.80 -4.85 -23.90
CA SER A 594 26.35 -5.86 -22.92
C SER A 594 27.03 -5.71 -21.55
N PHE A 595 26.40 -6.33 -20.54
CA PHE A 595 26.94 -6.50 -19.20
C PHE A 595 27.29 -7.98 -18.98
N HIS A 596 28.29 -8.26 -18.15
CA HIS A 596 28.80 -9.61 -17.92
C HIS A 596 28.77 -10.00 -16.44
N ILE A 597 28.32 -11.22 -16.13
CA ILE A 597 28.35 -11.78 -14.78
C ILE A 597 29.14 -13.08 -14.81
N PHE A 598 30.40 -13.01 -14.38
CA PHE A 598 31.29 -14.16 -14.27
C PHE A 598 30.98 -14.95 -13.00
N ILE A 599 30.57 -16.21 -13.16
CA ILE A 599 30.25 -17.11 -12.06
C ILE A 599 31.44 -18.06 -11.85
N ILE A 600 32.23 -17.81 -10.82
CA ILE A 600 33.42 -18.58 -10.48
C ILE A 600 33.03 -19.77 -9.61
N HIS A 601 33.62 -20.94 -9.86
CA HIS A 601 33.49 -22.10 -8.98
C HIS A 601 34.81 -22.87 -8.89
N LEU A 602 35.59 -22.63 -7.83
CA LEU A 602 36.89 -23.27 -7.60
C LEU A 602 36.79 -24.68 -6.96
N GLY A 603 35.61 -25.30 -6.96
CA GLY A 603 35.39 -26.63 -6.38
C GLY A 603 35.51 -26.67 -4.85
N SER A 604 35.78 -27.85 -4.30
CA SER A 604 35.95 -28.04 -2.85
C SER A 604 37.36 -27.66 -2.42
N GLN A 605 37.47 -26.63 -1.58
CA GLN A 605 38.75 -26.12 -1.06
C GLN A 605 39.03 -26.63 0.36
N SER A 606 40.32 -26.79 0.70
CA SER A 606 40.77 -27.36 1.98
C SER A 606 40.62 -26.43 3.19
N LYS A 607 40.39 -25.13 2.94
CA LYS A 607 40.02 -24.11 3.91
C LYS A 607 38.93 -23.22 3.31
N PRO A 608 37.97 -22.72 4.11
CA PRO A 608 37.04 -21.70 3.64
C PRO A 608 37.78 -20.37 3.50
N TYR A 609 37.44 -19.62 2.44
CA TYR A 609 38.09 -18.37 2.06
C TYR A 609 37.05 -17.32 1.67
N ALA A 610 37.44 -16.05 1.73
CA ALA A 610 36.64 -14.92 1.26
C ALA A 610 37.57 -13.76 0.86
N TYR A 611 37.09 -12.88 -0.01
CA TYR A 611 37.89 -11.81 -0.59
C TYR A 611 37.96 -10.58 0.31
N SER A 612 39.15 -10.01 0.49
CA SER A 612 39.35 -8.68 1.06
C SER A 612 39.43 -7.63 -0.04
N TYR A 613 38.79 -6.49 0.19
CA TYR A 613 38.69 -5.37 -0.75
C TYR A 613 39.77 -4.29 -0.55
N THR A 614 40.50 -4.33 0.58
CA THR A 614 41.54 -3.34 0.93
C THR A 614 42.79 -4.05 1.51
N PRO A 615 44.00 -3.50 1.29
CA PRO A 615 45.25 -4.09 1.79
C PRO A 615 45.40 -3.95 3.31
N GLY A 616 46.09 -4.91 3.94
CA GLY A 616 46.30 -4.97 5.40
C GLY A 616 45.21 -5.73 6.16
N ASP A 617 45.55 -6.22 7.35
CA ASP A 617 44.69 -7.07 8.19
C ASP A 617 43.69 -6.27 9.05
N SER A 618 42.68 -6.96 9.59
CA SER A 618 41.80 -6.41 10.64
C SER A 618 42.56 -6.23 11.96
N SER A 619 42.18 -5.20 12.73
CA SER A 619 42.76 -4.89 14.05
C SER A 619 41.68 -4.75 15.13
N PRO A 620 42.04 -4.72 16.43
CA PRO A 620 41.07 -4.54 17.51
C PRO A 620 40.26 -3.23 17.46
N GLY A 621 40.67 -2.25 16.65
CA GLY A 621 39.94 -1.00 16.37
C GLY A 621 39.54 -0.81 14.91
N HIS A 622 39.63 -1.85 14.06
CA HIS A 622 39.21 -1.77 12.66
C HIS A 622 38.84 -3.15 12.10
N THR A 623 37.54 -3.36 11.83
CA THR A 623 36.99 -4.63 11.36
C THR A 623 36.77 -4.60 9.85
N LYS A 624 37.53 -5.39 9.09
CA LYS A 624 37.33 -5.55 7.65
C LYS A 624 36.28 -6.60 7.32
N CYS A 625 35.39 -6.28 6.38
CA CYS A 625 34.36 -7.19 5.92
C CYS A 625 34.79 -7.92 4.63
N LEU A 626 35.20 -9.18 4.77
CA LEU A 626 35.44 -10.08 3.64
C LEU A 626 34.12 -10.45 2.94
N GLY A 627 34.18 -10.69 1.62
CA GLY A 627 33.03 -11.09 0.80
C GLY A 627 33.32 -12.04 -0.36
N SER A 628 32.34 -12.25 -1.23
CA SER A 628 32.38 -13.23 -2.35
C SER A 628 32.06 -12.62 -3.73
N ILE A 629 31.89 -11.31 -3.81
CA ILE A 629 31.37 -10.57 -4.97
C ILE A 629 32.22 -9.32 -5.22
N TRP A 630 32.42 -8.95 -6.49
CA TRP A 630 33.07 -7.69 -6.89
C TRP A 630 32.53 -7.16 -8.23
N ALA A 631 32.02 -5.93 -8.22
CA ALA A 631 31.65 -5.18 -9.42
C ALA A 631 32.84 -4.34 -9.92
N GLY A 632 33.15 -4.39 -11.21
CA GLY A 632 34.26 -3.66 -11.80
C GLY A 632 33.99 -2.17 -12.02
N LYS A 633 35.01 -1.47 -12.57
CA LYS A 633 34.87 -0.13 -13.15
C LYS A 633 34.10 -0.14 -14.47
N ASP A 634 34.31 -1.20 -15.25
CA ASP A 634 33.64 -1.53 -16.51
C ASP A 634 32.42 -2.44 -16.26
N ARG A 635 31.61 -2.71 -17.30
CA ARG A 635 30.34 -3.46 -17.19
C ARG A 635 30.49 -4.98 -16.99
N TYR A 636 31.33 -5.40 -16.05
CA TYR A 636 31.42 -6.76 -15.54
C TYR A 636 31.31 -6.83 -14.01
N LEU A 637 30.76 -7.94 -13.56
CA LEU A 637 30.66 -8.38 -12.16
C LEU A 637 31.24 -9.80 -12.09
N TRP A 638 31.90 -10.15 -10.99
CA TRP A 638 32.18 -11.54 -10.67
C TRP A 638 31.65 -11.95 -9.29
N ILE A 639 31.23 -13.21 -9.21
CA ILE A 639 30.67 -13.87 -8.02
C ILE A 639 31.36 -15.21 -7.87
N ASP A 640 31.99 -15.47 -6.73
CA ASP A 640 32.60 -16.76 -6.42
C ASP A 640 31.66 -17.63 -5.57
N LEU A 641 31.19 -18.72 -6.16
CA LEU A 641 30.32 -19.71 -5.51
C LEU A 641 31.05 -20.55 -4.46
N GLY A 642 32.39 -20.55 -4.46
CA GLY A 642 33.22 -21.24 -3.45
C GLY A 642 33.57 -20.38 -2.23
N ALA A 643 33.45 -19.06 -2.33
CA ALA A 643 33.87 -18.12 -1.28
C ALA A 643 32.79 -17.92 -0.20
N GLY A 644 33.14 -18.20 1.06
CA GLY A 644 32.26 -18.06 2.22
C GLY A 644 32.21 -19.32 3.12
N PRO A 645 31.17 -19.46 3.97
CA PRO A 645 30.03 -18.56 4.10
C PRO A 645 30.39 -17.27 4.83
N VAL A 646 29.94 -16.14 4.29
CA VAL A 646 30.02 -14.80 4.92
C VAL A 646 28.68 -14.43 5.58
N ASP A 647 28.71 -13.47 6.49
CA ASP A 647 27.54 -12.92 7.19
C ASP A 647 27.64 -11.40 7.31
N TYR A 648 26.50 -10.72 7.13
CA TYR A 648 26.37 -9.26 7.22
C TYR A 648 25.03 -8.87 7.84
N GLY A 649 25.01 -7.76 8.57
CA GLY A 649 23.79 -7.07 8.98
C GLY A 649 23.79 -6.62 10.46
N PRO A 650 22.66 -6.14 10.98
CA PRO A 650 22.45 -5.86 12.40
C PRO A 650 22.89 -7.01 13.34
N ALA A 651 23.76 -6.70 14.29
CA ALA A 651 24.42 -7.66 15.18
C ALA A 651 23.47 -8.38 16.17
N LEU A 652 22.32 -7.77 16.46
CA LEU A 652 21.31 -8.26 17.43
C LEU A 652 20.03 -8.78 16.76
N SER A 653 20.07 -9.04 15.44
CA SER A 653 18.93 -9.24 14.51
C SER A 653 18.22 -7.96 14.04
N GLY A 654 17.59 -8.04 12.88
CA GLY A 654 16.91 -6.95 12.17
C GLY A 654 16.62 -7.33 10.71
N ASP A 655 15.96 -6.46 9.96
CA ASP A 655 15.72 -6.70 8.53
C ASP A 655 17.02 -6.63 7.71
N GLY A 656 17.07 -7.43 6.65
CA GLY A 656 18.23 -7.56 5.76
C GLY A 656 19.42 -8.35 6.32
N VAL A 657 19.38 -8.83 7.58
CA VAL A 657 20.43 -9.71 8.13
C VAL A 657 20.58 -10.96 7.27
N LEU A 658 21.83 -11.30 6.92
CA LEU A 658 22.20 -12.48 6.16
C LEU A 658 22.86 -13.52 7.09
N PRO A 659 22.07 -14.39 7.76
CA PRO A 659 22.59 -15.38 8.71
C PRO A 659 23.28 -16.55 8.00
N LYS A 660 24.33 -17.08 8.66
CA LYS A 660 25.17 -18.17 8.16
C LYS A 660 24.37 -19.40 7.74
N GLY A 661 24.45 -19.76 6.46
CA GLY A 661 24.12 -21.09 5.95
C GLY A 661 22.63 -21.48 5.87
N GLU A 662 21.68 -20.62 6.26
CA GLU A 662 20.24 -20.90 6.09
C GLU A 662 19.49 -19.90 5.20
N PHE A 663 19.94 -18.65 5.08
CA PHE A 663 19.24 -17.60 4.28
C PHE A 663 20.17 -16.78 3.36
N HIS A 664 21.44 -17.13 3.24
CA HIS A 664 22.34 -16.56 2.23
C HIS A 664 21.91 -17.00 0.81
N PRO A 665 22.02 -16.18 -0.25
CA PRO A 665 21.71 -16.56 -1.65
C PRO A 665 22.57 -17.70 -2.24
N LEU A 666 23.38 -18.38 -1.43
CA LEU A 666 24.26 -19.51 -1.75
C LEU A 666 24.29 -20.54 -0.59
N ALA A 667 23.26 -20.55 0.27
CA ALA A 667 23.20 -21.38 1.47
C ALA A 667 23.36 -22.88 1.16
N ALA A 668 22.86 -23.34 0.00
CA ALA A 668 23.01 -24.72 -0.45
C ALA A 668 24.48 -25.20 -0.63
N LEU A 669 25.45 -24.29 -0.81
CA LEU A 669 26.86 -24.64 -1.04
C LEU A 669 27.70 -24.73 0.25
N HIS A 670 27.34 -23.97 1.28
CA HIS A 670 28.08 -23.93 2.56
C HIS A 670 27.39 -24.70 3.70
N GLY A 671 26.11 -25.04 3.54
CA GLY A 671 25.35 -25.87 4.49
C GLY A 671 25.30 -27.35 4.09
N ARG A 672 24.41 -28.12 4.74
CA ARG A 672 23.95 -29.41 4.20
C ARG A 672 22.74 -29.14 3.29
N PRO A 673 22.85 -29.20 1.95
CA PRO A 673 21.72 -28.90 1.06
C PRO A 673 20.59 -29.90 1.30
N LYS A 674 19.43 -29.40 1.77
CA LYS A 674 18.23 -30.22 2.03
C LYS A 674 17.66 -30.84 0.74
N SER A 675 17.99 -30.29 -0.44
CA SER A 675 17.86 -30.96 -1.75
C SER A 675 18.71 -30.25 -2.82
N GLN A 676 18.99 -30.91 -3.95
CA GLN A 676 19.61 -30.27 -5.13
C GLN A 676 18.75 -29.13 -5.73
N LYS A 677 17.42 -29.14 -5.51
CA LYS A 677 16.53 -28.08 -5.99
C LYS A 677 16.79 -26.73 -5.31
N ALA A 678 17.35 -26.74 -4.10
CA ALA A 678 17.69 -25.51 -3.38
C ALA A 678 18.72 -24.66 -4.15
N LEU A 679 19.75 -25.27 -4.73
CA LEU A 679 20.78 -24.54 -5.48
C LEU A 679 20.21 -23.76 -6.68
N LEU A 680 19.16 -24.28 -7.33
CA LEU A 680 18.48 -23.59 -8.42
C LEU A 680 17.62 -22.41 -7.95
N SER A 681 16.96 -22.52 -6.79
CA SER A 681 16.25 -21.38 -6.19
C SER A 681 17.21 -20.32 -5.64
N ASP A 682 18.30 -20.74 -5.02
CA ASP A 682 19.37 -19.88 -4.51
C ASP A 682 19.95 -19.05 -5.67
N LEU A 683 20.41 -19.72 -6.74
CA LEU A 683 20.94 -19.06 -7.94
C LEU A 683 19.93 -18.15 -8.64
N ALA A 684 18.65 -18.57 -8.76
CA ALA A 684 17.61 -17.73 -9.35
C ALA A 684 17.31 -16.48 -8.50
N SER A 685 17.38 -16.59 -7.17
CA SER A 685 17.22 -15.45 -6.26
C SER A 685 18.40 -14.47 -6.36
N LEU A 686 19.62 -14.99 -6.51
CA LEU A 686 20.84 -14.21 -6.71
C LEU A 686 20.81 -13.45 -8.04
N VAL A 687 20.46 -14.12 -9.15
CA VAL A 687 20.32 -13.48 -10.48
C VAL A 687 19.22 -12.42 -10.47
N TRP A 688 18.12 -12.64 -9.74
CA TRP A 688 17.06 -11.64 -9.61
C TRP A 688 17.49 -10.43 -8.76
N SER A 689 18.14 -10.64 -7.60
CA SER A 689 18.67 -9.53 -6.79
C SER A 689 19.73 -8.73 -7.57
N ALA A 690 20.62 -9.43 -8.30
CA ALA A 690 21.59 -8.83 -9.22
C ALA A 690 20.90 -7.96 -10.30
N TYR A 691 19.85 -8.47 -10.96
CA TYR A 691 19.08 -7.66 -11.92
C TYR A 691 18.51 -6.38 -11.29
N GLN A 692 17.95 -6.47 -10.07
CA GLN A 692 17.37 -5.33 -9.37
C GLN A 692 18.39 -4.30 -8.90
N VAL A 693 19.61 -4.70 -8.51
CA VAL A 693 20.63 -3.77 -8.00
C VAL A 693 21.57 -3.24 -9.09
N LEU A 694 21.88 -4.05 -10.11
CA LEU A 694 22.89 -3.70 -11.14
C LEU A 694 22.27 -2.95 -12.33
N LEU A 695 21.13 -3.40 -12.83
CA LEU A 695 20.52 -2.88 -14.07
C LEU A 695 19.33 -1.94 -13.79
N VAL A 696 18.51 -2.29 -12.78
CA VAL A 696 17.33 -1.51 -12.39
C VAL A 696 17.38 -0.99 -10.94
N PRO A 697 18.53 -0.46 -10.41
CA PRO A 697 18.55 0.16 -9.08
C PRO A 697 17.52 1.28 -8.96
N SER A 698 17.00 1.49 -7.75
CA SER A 698 15.83 2.35 -7.52
C SER A 698 16.18 3.84 -7.61
N LEU A 699 15.33 4.64 -8.24
CA LEU A 699 15.46 6.11 -8.20
C LEU A 699 14.92 6.61 -6.85
N ARG A 700 15.79 7.14 -5.97
CA ARG A 700 15.38 7.63 -4.64
C ARG A 700 15.03 9.13 -4.63
N ILE A 701 15.73 9.92 -5.45
CA ILE A 701 15.57 11.37 -5.55
C ILE A 701 15.43 11.70 -7.04
N PRO A 702 14.38 12.41 -7.48
CA PRO A 702 14.25 12.84 -8.86
C PRO A 702 15.29 13.91 -9.18
N VAL A 703 16.00 13.74 -10.29
CA VAL A 703 17.16 14.55 -10.68
C VAL A 703 16.91 15.14 -12.08
N PRO A 704 16.65 16.46 -12.20
CA PRO A 704 16.56 17.09 -13.52
C PRO A 704 17.91 17.09 -14.22
N PHE A 705 17.89 17.08 -15.56
CA PHE A 705 19.08 17.35 -16.35
C PHE A 705 19.47 18.84 -16.22
N GLU A 706 20.73 19.12 -15.95
CA GLU A 706 21.33 20.46 -15.97
C GLU A 706 22.72 20.42 -16.61
N ASN A 707 23.11 21.46 -17.36
CA ASN A 707 24.41 21.50 -18.07
C ASN A 707 25.61 21.80 -17.15
N LYS A 708 25.37 22.50 -16.04
CA LYS A 708 26.40 22.87 -15.07
C LYS A 708 26.04 22.32 -13.69
N LEU A 709 26.90 21.49 -13.14
CA LEU A 709 26.76 20.86 -11.83
C LEU A 709 27.84 21.44 -10.91
N ILE A 710 27.44 21.99 -9.77
CA ILE A 710 28.34 22.66 -8.81
C ILE A 710 28.15 22.01 -7.45
N VAL A 711 29.21 21.51 -6.85
CA VAL A 711 29.21 20.99 -5.47
C VAL A 711 29.92 22.00 -4.58
N GLU A 712 29.21 22.54 -3.59
CA GLU A 712 29.72 23.57 -2.68
C GLU A 712 29.90 22.99 -1.28
N PHE A 713 31.15 22.67 -0.92
CA PHE A 713 31.49 22.26 0.44
C PHE A 713 31.45 23.45 1.38
N VAL A 714 30.55 23.41 2.37
CA VAL A 714 30.44 24.42 3.44
C VAL A 714 30.93 23.76 4.73
N HIS A 715 32.18 24.03 5.07
CA HIS A 715 32.87 23.44 6.21
C HIS A 715 32.64 24.28 7.46
N ILE A 716 31.78 23.80 8.35
CA ILE A 716 31.40 24.48 9.60
C ILE A 716 32.25 23.89 10.73
N HIS A 717 33.32 24.59 11.11
CA HIS A 717 34.36 24.05 12.01
C HIS A 717 34.45 24.81 13.34
N GLY A 718 34.93 24.12 14.38
CA GLY A 718 35.34 24.74 15.64
C GLY A 718 36.67 25.50 15.54
N ASP A 719 37.29 25.81 16.67
CA ASP A 719 38.56 26.58 16.66
C ASP A 719 39.78 25.67 16.36
N ASP A 720 39.70 24.35 16.61
CA ASP A 720 40.76 23.37 16.33
C ASP A 720 40.64 22.75 14.92
N VAL A 721 41.12 23.46 13.88
CA VAL A 721 41.12 22.98 12.48
C VAL A 721 42.06 21.78 12.28
N SER A 722 41.54 20.56 12.52
CA SER A 722 42.30 19.30 12.46
C SER A 722 42.00 18.49 11.18
N SER A 723 42.89 18.57 10.19
CA SER A 723 42.69 18.04 8.83
C SER A 723 42.67 16.51 8.68
N MET A 724 42.92 15.72 9.73
CA MET A 724 42.82 14.26 9.66
C MET A 724 41.38 13.80 9.39
N GLY A 725 41.18 12.95 8.37
CA GLY A 725 39.91 12.29 8.03
C GLY A 725 39.03 12.99 7.00
N LEU A 726 39.48 14.13 6.45
CA LEU A 726 38.69 14.95 5.51
C LEU A 726 39.60 15.62 4.45
N ASP A 727 40.04 14.87 3.44
CA ASP A 727 40.69 15.46 2.26
C ASP A 727 39.65 15.78 1.16
N TRP A 728 39.26 17.05 1.05
CA TRP A 728 38.38 17.55 -0.03
C TRP A 728 38.88 17.16 -1.42
N LYS A 729 40.20 17.14 -1.64
CA LYS A 729 40.80 16.80 -2.93
C LYS A 729 40.71 15.30 -3.22
N SER A 730 40.57 14.45 -2.20
CA SER A 730 40.32 13.01 -2.35
C SER A 730 38.90 12.74 -2.86
N ILE A 731 37.93 13.47 -2.29
CA ILE A 731 36.54 13.45 -2.74
C ILE A 731 36.43 14.00 -4.18
N GLU A 732 37.05 15.15 -4.46
CA GLU A 732 37.12 15.74 -5.80
C GLU A 732 37.74 14.79 -6.82
N ARG A 733 38.93 14.21 -6.53
CA ARG A 733 39.59 13.20 -7.38
C ARG A 733 38.66 12.02 -7.69
N THR A 734 37.97 11.49 -6.68
CA THR A 734 37.07 10.34 -6.83
C THR A 734 35.97 10.57 -7.87
N PHE A 735 35.49 11.80 -8.02
CA PHE A 735 34.56 12.18 -9.09
C PHE A 735 35.29 12.54 -10.39
N MET A 736 36.31 13.40 -10.32
CA MET A 736 37.01 13.93 -11.49
C MET A 736 37.71 12.85 -12.32
N ASP A 737 38.22 11.77 -11.71
CA ASP A 737 38.79 10.64 -12.44
C ASP A 737 37.75 9.96 -13.35
N GLU A 738 36.51 9.78 -12.87
CA GLU A 738 35.40 9.20 -13.65
C GLU A 738 34.75 10.22 -14.62
N VAL A 739 34.92 11.53 -14.38
CA VAL A 739 34.60 12.60 -15.35
C VAL A 739 35.58 12.60 -16.51
N ASN A 740 36.89 12.51 -16.24
CA ASN A 740 37.94 12.47 -17.26
C ASN A 740 37.79 11.24 -18.18
N ASN A 741 37.35 10.10 -17.61
CA ASN A 741 37.01 8.90 -18.37
C ASN A 741 35.68 8.98 -19.14
N HIS A 742 34.95 10.10 -19.05
CA HIS A 742 33.63 10.33 -19.66
C HIS A 742 32.51 9.39 -19.16
N ASP A 743 32.73 8.72 -18.02
CA ASP A 743 31.82 7.69 -17.52
C ASP A 743 30.68 8.23 -16.65
N LEU A 744 30.87 9.33 -15.93
CA LEU A 744 29.89 9.85 -14.96
C LEU A 744 28.91 10.89 -15.53
N LEU A 745 29.38 11.82 -16.38
CA LEU A 745 28.57 12.92 -16.92
C LEU A 745 27.83 12.52 -18.19
N LEU A 746 26.74 13.23 -18.50
CA LEU A 746 25.87 12.95 -19.66
C LEU A 746 25.78 14.18 -20.59
N GLY A 747 26.08 14.00 -21.87
CA GLY A 747 26.12 15.09 -22.85
C GLY A 747 27.11 16.20 -22.47
N ASP A 748 26.73 17.45 -22.76
CA ASP A 748 27.54 18.67 -22.56
C ASP A 748 27.72 19.09 -21.07
N GLN A 749 27.65 18.13 -20.14
CA GLN A 749 27.71 18.39 -18.71
C GLN A 749 29.10 18.78 -18.23
N SER A 750 29.13 19.74 -17.30
CA SER A 750 30.32 20.17 -16.57
C SER A 750 30.12 20.02 -15.06
N LEU A 751 31.16 19.57 -14.36
CA LEU A 751 31.18 19.43 -12.90
C LEU A 751 32.27 20.34 -12.32
N SER A 752 31.95 21.09 -11.27
CA SER A 752 32.93 21.85 -10.50
C SER A 752 32.72 21.71 -8.99
N PHE A 753 33.81 21.83 -8.25
CA PHE A 753 33.81 21.85 -6.78
C PHE A 753 34.22 23.23 -6.27
N LYS A 754 33.63 23.65 -5.15
CA LYS A 754 34.03 24.84 -4.41
C LYS A 754 34.08 24.51 -2.92
N GLN A 755 34.92 25.24 -2.18
CA GLN A 755 35.07 25.12 -0.73
C GLN A 755 34.88 26.49 -0.09
N TYR A 756 34.09 26.52 0.98
CA TYR A 756 33.86 27.68 1.85
C TYR A 756 34.01 27.24 3.31
N ASP A 757 34.83 27.95 4.08
CA ASP A 757 35.06 27.65 5.50
C ASP A 757 34.35 28.66 6.40
N VAL A 758 33.63 28.14 7.39
CA VAL A 758 32.80 28.89 8.33
C VAL A 758 33.13 28.45 9.76
N LYS A 759 33.48 29.40 10.63
CA LYS A 759 33.64 29.10 12.06
C LYS A 759 32.28 28.99 12.73
N LEU A 760 32.09 27.93 13.50
CA LEU A 760 30.93 27.71 14.34
C LEU A 760 30.75 28.83 15.40
N SER A 761 31.86 29.41 15.87
CA SER A 761 31.89 30.54 16.81
C SER A 761 31.44 31.88 16.20
N GLU A 762 31.57 32.06 14.87
CA GLU A 762 31.09 33.23 14.13
C GLU A 762 29.67 33.03 13.54
N CYS A 763 29.11 31.81 13.66
CA CYS A 763 27.83 31.42 13.08
C CYS A 763 26.77 31.09 14.16
N SER A 764 26.03 32.12 14.60
CA SER A 764 24.90 31.98 15.54
C SER A 764 23.83 31.00 15.05
N ILE A 765 23.48 31.03 13.77
CA ILE A 765 22.50 30.12 13.18
C ILE A 765 22.99 28.67 13.19
N CYS A 766 24.27 28.41 12.89
CA CYS A 766 24.86 27.07 12.92
C CYS A 766 24.73 26.43 14.32
N SER A 767 25.09 27.18 15.37
CA SER A 767 25.00 26.69 16.76
C SER A 767 23.54 26.50 17.23
N PHE A 768 22.62 27.36 16.80
CA PHE A 768 21.18 27.17 17.01
C PHE A 768 20.64 25.92 16.30
N SER A 769 21.00 25.70 15.04
CA SER A 769 20.55 24.52 14.26
C SER A 769 21.02 23.21 14.89
N ILE A 770 22.27 23.14 15.39
CA ILE A 770 22.76 22.00 16.16
C ILE A 770 21.91 21.82 17.43
N ALA A 771 21.75 22.86 18.25
CA ALA A 771 21.00 22.78 19.51
C ALA A 771 19.52 22.38 19.32
N ARG A 772 18.89 22.79 18.21
CA ARG A 772 17.51 22.42 17.81
C ARG A 772 17.40 20.98 17.29
N ALA A 773 18.48 20.44 16.73
CA ALA A 773 18.57 19.08 16.18
C ALA A 773 19.05 18.02 17.19
N THR A 774 19.79 18.42 18.24
CA THR A 774 20.28 17.49 19.28
C THR A 774 19.10 16.83 20.01
N THR A 775 19.13 15.51 20.07
CA THR A 775 18.15 14.68 20.78
C THR A 775 18.87 13.53 21.48
N SER A 776 18.34 13.09 22.63
CA SER A 776 18.91 11.98 23.40
C SER A 776 18.14 10.68 23.23
N TYR A 777 18.85 9.56 23.35
CA TYR A 777 18.28 8.21 23.37
C TYR A 777 18.98 7.35 24.43
N THR A 778 18.29 6.31 24.90
CA THR A 778 18.86 5.34 25.83
C THR A 778 19.24 4.07 25.09
N SER A 779 20.54 3.77 25.03
CA SER A 779 21.06 2.50 24.52
C SER A 779 21.15 1.47 25.66
N ARG A 780 21.05 0.18 25.29
CA ARG A 780 21.24 -0.96 26.20
C ARG A 780 22.46 -1.75 25.73
N TYR A 781 23.63 -1.44 26.29
CA TYR A 781 24.84 -2.17 25.95
C TYR A 781 24.88 -3.54 26.65
N LEU A 782 25.34 -4.56 25.92
CA LEU A 782 25.43 -5.95 26.38
C LEU A 782 26.90 -6.33 26.64
N PHE A 783 27.40 -5.95 27.82
CA PHE A 783 28.72 -6.36 28.34
C PHE A 783 28.59 -6.99 29.74
N ASP A 784 27.91 -8.15 29.81
CA ASP A 784 27.61 -8.99 30.98
C ASP A 784 26.90 -8.33 32.19
N ASN A 785 26.91 -7.00 32.30
CA ASN A 785 26.17 -6.18 33.24
C ASN A 785 25.34 -5.15 32.46
N TYR A 786 24.06 -5.00 32.82
CA TYR A 786 23.15 -4.08 32.14
C TYR A 786 23.42 -2.62 32.54
N THR A 787 24.28 -1.93 31.80
CA THR A 787 24.43 -0.47 31.90
C THR A 787 23.47 0.23 30.93
N LEU A 788 22.70 1.19 31.46
CA LEU A 788 21.91 2.11 30.63
C LEU A 788 22.80 3.30 30.30
N ILE A 789 23.08 3.50 29.01
CA ILE A 789 23.87 4.64 28.54
C ILE A 789 22.90 5.60 27.84
N VAL A 790 22.84 6.84 28.34
CA VAL A 790 22.21 7.95 27.62
C VAL A 790 23.21 8.45 26.61
N SER A 791 22.84 8.43 25.34
CA SER A 791 23.64 8.88 24.20
C SER A 791 22.87 9.97 23.46
N GLU A 792 23.59 10.85 22.76
CA GLU A 792 23.01 11.95 22.00
C GLU A 792 23.20 11.72 20.49
N TYR A 793 22.31 12.29 19.69
CA TYR A 793 22.38 12.24 18.23
C TYR A 793 21.69 13.47 17.63
N LEU A 794 22.01 13.78 16.38
CA LEU A 794 21.42 14.89 15.63
C LEU A 794 20.30 14.34 14.74
N ASP A 795 19.08 14.87 14.91
CA ASP A 795 17.94 14.59 14.04
C ASP A 795 18.18 15.27 12.68
N SER A 796 18.42 14.47 11.64
CA SER A 796 18.83 14.99 10.33
C SER A 796 17.76 15.87 9.69
N LYS A 797 16.48 15.63 10.00
CA LYS A 797 15.35 16.36 9.43
C LYS A 797 15.13 17.69 10.13
N ARG A 798 15.35 17.78 11.43
CA ARG A 798 15.37 19.06 12.16
C ARG A 798 16.53 19.94 11.72
N LEU A 799 17.70 19.33 11.50
CA LEU A 799 18.89 20.04 11.02
C LEU A 799 18.66 20.56 9.60
N HIS A 800 18.16 19.72 8.69
CA HIS A 800 17.72 20.10 7.34
C HIS A 800 16.69 21.23 7.37
N GLN A 801 15.59 21.07 8.10
CA GLN A 801 14.56 22.10 8.23
C GLN A 801 15.13 23.43 8.75
N SER A 802 16.00 23.40 9.76
CA SER A 802 16.58 24.64 10.31
C SER A 802 17.51 25.34 9.32
N ILE A 803 18.21 24.62 8.45
CA ILE A 803 19.06 25.21 7.40
C ILE A 803 18.18 25.75 6.27
N VAL A 804 17.14 25.03 5.84
CA VAL A 804 16.17 25.49 4.83
C VAL A 804 15.42 26.75 5.28
N GLU A 805 15.07 26.85 6.57
CA GLU A 805 14.45 28.04 7.16
C GLU A 805 15.39 29.27 7.26
N SER A 806 16.68 29.14 6.95
CA SER A 806 17.69 30.20 7.15
C SER A 806 18.79 30.26 6.07
N VAL A 807 18.50 29.77 4.85
CA VAL A 807 19.47 29.66 3.74
C VAL A 807 20.20 30.98 3.46
N ASP A 808 19.49 32.10 3.49
CA ASP A 808 20.06 33.42 3.18
C ASP A 808 21.07 33.88 4.25
N GLU A 809 20.82 33.55 5.52
CA GLU A 809 21.78 33.80 6.61
C GLU A 809 23.01 32.89 6.49
N PHE A 810 22.81 31.60 6.19
CA PHE A 810 23.90 30.66 5.91
C PHE A 810 24.76 31.12 4.72
N ARG A 811 24.15 31.57 3.62
CA ARG A 811 24.84 32.12 2.44
C ARG A 811 25.64 33.37 2.80
N ARG A 812 25.03 34.30 3.53
CA ARG A 812 25.66 35.56 3.97
C ARG A 812 26.84 35.33 4.92
N VAL A 813 26.73 34.42 5.88
CA VAL A 813 27.82 34.05 6.80
C VAL A 813 28.93 33.30 6.07
N GLY A 814 28.59 32.37 5.19
CA GLY A 814 29.54 31.64 4.35
C GLY A 814 30.17 32.42 3.19
N LYS A 815 29.73 33.68 2.97
CA LYS A 815 30.17 34.55 1.86
C LYS A 815 29.97 33.90 0.49
N LEU A 816 28.93 33.09 0.35
CA LEU A 816 28.59 32.41 -0.90
C LEU A 816 28.03 33.43 -1.91
N PRO A 817 28.49 33.44 -3.18
CA PRO A 817 27.96 34.31 -4.22
C PRO A 817 26.55 33.85 -4.63
N GLU A 818 25.65 34.79 -4.90
CA GLU A 818 24.23 34.49 -5.12
C GLU A 818 23.92 33.94 -6.53
N GLU A 819 24.72 34.31 -7.54
CA GLU A 819 24.42 34.09 -8.96
C GLU A 819 25.39 33.12 -9.67
N GLU A 820 24.99 31.85 -9.83
CA GLU A 820 25.50 31.00 -10.91
C GLU A 820 24.37 30.15 -11.51
N PHE A 821 24.22 30.19 -12.85
CA PHE A 821 23.28 29.33 -13.57
C PHE A 821 23.78 27.87 -13.58
N GLY A 822 23.00 26.98 -13.00
CA GLY A 822 23.27 25.53 -12.94
C GLY A 822 22.68 24.89 -11.68
N ARG A 823 22.90 23.59 -11.51
CA ARG A 823 22.52 22.88 -10.29
C ARG A 823 23.59 22.98 -9.23
N ILE A 824 23.33 23.78 -8.21
CA ILE A 824 24.15 23.89 -7.00
C ILE A 824 23.70 22.83 -5.98
N LEU A 825 24.65 22.07 -5.44
CA LEU A 825 24.46 21.17 -4.31
C LEU A 825 25.35 21.61 -3.14
N PRO A 826 24.80 22.30 -2.12
CA PRO A 826 25.53 22.58 -0.89
C PRO A 826 25.72 21.30 -0.07
N VAL A 827 26.93 21.14 0.46
CA VAL A 827 27.36 20.01 1.30
C VAL A 827 27.84 20.59 2.63
N TYR A 828 26.95 20.65 3.61
CA TYR A 828 27.23 21.16 4.94
C TYR A 828 27.94 20.11 5.78
N VAL A 829 29.18 20.39 6.20
CA VAL A 829 29.98 19.47 7.02
C VAL A 829 30.28 20.14 8.36
N PHE A 830 29.63 19.62 9.41
CA PHE A 830 29.82 20.09 10.78
C PHE A 830 30.99 19.33 11.44
N ASP A 831 32.12 20.02 11.62
CA ASP A 831 33.25 19.54 12.42
C ASP A 831 33.12 20.05 13.86
N LEU A 832 32.60 19.17 14.73
CA LEU A 832 32.22 19.51 16.08
C LEU A 832 33.35 19.18 17.07
N ASP A 833 33.82 20.21 17.76
CA ASP A 833 34.88 20.16 18.80
C ASP A 833 34.45 19.45 20.11
N VAL A 834 33.55 18.47 20.01
CA VAL A 834 32.90 17.79 21.13
C VAL A 834 33.41 16.35 21.27
N ASN A 835 33.68 15.93 22.50
CA ASN A 835 34.18 14.58 22.82
C ASN A 835 33.09 13.50 22.88
N SER A 836 31.80 13.88 22.91
CA SER A 836 30.70 12.94 22.74
C SER A 836 30.59 12.48 21.27
N ILE A 837 30.14 11.25 21.08
CA ILE A 837 29.86 10.71 19.75
C ILE A 837 28.48 11.23 19.33
N LEU A 838 28.46 12.13 18.34
CA LEU A 838 27.24 12.64 17.71
C LEU A 838 27.20 12.13 16.26
N LEU A 839 26.12 11.42 15.92
CA LEU A 839 25.83 10.94 14.57
C LEU A 839 24.46 11.46 14.12
N LEU A 840 24.26 11.55 12.80
CA LEU A 840 22.96 11.83 12.20
C LEU A 840 22.07 10.59 12.34
N ASP A 841 20.86 10.77 12.87
CA ASP A 841 19.87 9.72 13.08
C ASP A 841 20.43 8.47 13.78
N ARG A 842 21.39 8.67 14.70
CA ARG A 842 22.16 7.67 15.49
C ARG A 842 23.16 6.80 14.72
N TYR A 843 23.02 6.65 13.41
CA TYR A 843 23.78 5.63 12.64
C TYR A 843 24.59 6.21 11.47
N HIS A 844 24.31 7.43 11.04
CA HIS A 844 24.86 7.99 9.81
C HIS A 844 25.87 9.11 10.10
N GLN A 845 26.98 9.12 9.35
CA GLN A 845 27.92 10.24 9.34
C GLN A 845 27.50 11.33 8.35
N SER A 846 26.76 10.95 7.30
CA SER A 846 26.19 11.87 6.30
C SER A 846 24.79 11.41 5.86
N VAL A 847 23.93 12.38 5.53
CA VAL A 847 22.57 12.18 5.04
C VAL A 847 22.35 13.09 3.82
N ALA A 848 21.74 12.51 2.78
CA ALA A 848 21.49 13.15 1.49
C ALA A 848 20.01 13.48 1.31
N PHE A 849 19.70 14.77 1.13
CA PHE A 849 18.37 15.30 0.78
C PHE A 849 18.31 15.65 -0.72
N LYS A 850 17.19 16.19 -1.22
CA LYS A 850 17.03 16.54 -2.65
C LYS A 850 17.91 17.74 -3.05
N ASP A 851 18.12 18.60 -2.08
CA ASP A 851 18.54 19.99 -2.14
C ASP A 851 19.88 20.25 -1.44
N MET A 852 20.27 19.41 -0.47
CA MET A 852 21.56 19.50 0.23
C MET A 852 22.07 18.14 0.73
N VAL A 853 23.35 18.07 1.05
CA VAL A 853 23.94 17.00 1.87
C VAL A 853 24.32 17.59 3.22
N ILE A 854 24.11 16.83 4.30
CA ILE A 854 24.54 17.19 5.66
C ILE A 854 25.44 16.08 6.18
N ALA A 855 26.60 16.42 6.77
CA ALA A 855 27.51 15.48 7.42
C ALA A 855 28.03 16.02 8.75
N VAL A 856 28.43 15.11 9.65
CA VAL A 856 28.88 15.40 11.01
C VAL A 856 30.11 14.54 11.35
N ARG A 857 31.11 15.18 11.97
CA ARG A 857 32.26 14.52 12.61
C ARG A 857 32.53 15.14 13.98
N THR A 858 33.22 14.40 14.86
CA THR A 858 33.48 14.81 16.25
C THR A 858 34.94 14.59 16.67
N LYS A 859 35.32 14.96 17.90
CA LYS A 859 36.67 14.71 18.43
C LYS A 859 36.94 13.25 18.82
N SER A 860 35.90 12.45 19.10
CA SER A 860 36.06 10.99 19.17
C SER A 860 36.47 10.43 17.80
N THR A 861 37.39 9.47 17.77
CA THR A 861 37.90 8.88 16.52
C THR A 861 37.07 7.69 16.03
N GLN A 862 36.43 6.95 16.93
CA GLN A 862 35.75 5.69 16.61
C GLN A 862 34.50 5.48 17.47
N THR A 863 33.54 4.72 16.94
CA THR A 863 32.44 4.11 17.68
C THR A 863 32.19 2.68 17.21
N VAL A 864 31.75 1.80 18.12
CA VAL A 864 31.10 0.54 17.73
C VAL A 864 29.76 0.88 17.06
N SER A 865 29.44 0.20 15.96
CA SER A 865 28.13 0.28 15.31
C SER A 865 27.25 -0.92 15.66
N ASP A 866 25.94 -0.78 15.44
CA ASP A 866 24.96 -1.87 15.61
C ASP A 866 25.09 -2.96 14.53
N TYR A 867 26.04 -2.84 13.60
CA TYR A 867 26.31 -3.79 12.52
C TYR A 867 27.43 -4.79 12.87
N SER A 868 27.31 -5.99 12.33
CA SER A 868 28.34 -7.02 12.35
C SER A 868 28.60 -7.58 10.95
N CYS A 869 29.85 -7.96 10.68
CA CYS A 869 30.23 -8.75 9.52
C CYS A 869 31.21 -9.86 9.92
N ASN A 870 31.12 -11.02 9.27
CA ASN A 870 32.02 -12.16 9.51
C ASN A 870 32.06 -12.64 10.98
N GLY A 871 31.02 -12.37 11.79
CA GLY A 871 30.97 -12.62 13.23
C GLY A 871 31.64 -11.56 14.13
N HIS A 872 32.09 -10.43 13.58
CA HIS A 872 32.72 -9.33 14.31
C HIS A 872 31.88 -8.04 14.21
N HIS A 873 31.90 -7.20 15.26
CA HIS A 873 31.28 -5.87 15.21
C HIS A 873 32.04 -4.93 14.25
N VAL A 874 31.30 -4.13 13.49
CA VAL A 874 31.86 -3.09 12.62
C VAL A 874 32.08 -1.81 13.44
N PHE A 875 33.29 -1.24 13.34
CA PHE A 875 33.63 0.05 13.93
C PHE A 875 33.48 1.16 12.89
N THR A 876 32.78 2.23 13.23
CA THR A 876 32.67 3.44 12.40
C THR A 876 33.74 4.43 12.84
N GLN A 877 34.61 4.86 11.92
CA GLN A 877 35.61 5.89 12.19
C GLN A 877 34.96 7.28 12.05
N THR A 878 34.55 7.88 13.17
CA THR A 878 33.72 9.09 13.23
C THR A 878 34.37 10.34 12.62
N ARG A 879 35.68 10.32 12.35
CA ARG A 879 36.41 11.39 11.66
C ARG A 879 36.60 11.19 10.16
N GLU A 880 36.49 9.96 9.65
CA GLU A 880 36.64 9.66 8.22
C GLU A 880 35.32 9.92 7.49
N LEU A 881 35.26 10.98 6.67
CA LEU A 881 34.03 11.38 5.98
C LEU A 881 34.04 11.18 4.46
N GLU A 882 35.20 10.88 3.85
CA GLU A 882 35.37 10.86 2.39
C GLU A 882 34.38 9.91 1.69
N ARG A 883 34.33 8.63 2.11
CA ARG A 883 33.40 7.64 1.55
C ARG A 883 31.92 7.97 1.82
N PRO A 884 31.49 8.28 3.07
CA PRO A 884 30.12 8.75 3.34
C PRO A 884 29.69 9.95 2.47
N LEU A 885 30.58 10.94 2.28
CA LEU A 885 30.31 12.11 1.45
C LEU A 885 30.17 11.77 -0.03
N VAL A 886 31.05 10.94 -0.61
CA VAL A 886 30.91 10.46 -2.00
C VAL A 886 29.54 9.77 -2.20
N GLY A 887 29.16 8.86 -1.29
CA GLY A 887 27.86 8.19 -1.36
C GLY A 887 26.67 9.15 -1.26
N SER A 888 26.75 10.16 -0.39
CA SER A 888 25.69 11.16 -0.23
C SER A 888 25.57 12.12 -1.42
N ILE A 889 26.70 12.55 -1.98
CA ILE A 889 26.74 13.39 -3.19
C ILE A 889 26.14 12.64 -4.39
N LEU A 890 26.44 11.34 -4.57
CA LEU A 890 25.80 10.51 -5.60
C LEU A 890 24.28 10.44 -5.46
N GLN A 891 23.78 10.30 -4.22
CA GLN A 891 22.34 10.20 -3.97
C GLN A 891 21.63 11.54 -4.22
N SER A 892 22.19 12.67 -3.79
CA SER A 892 21.60 14.00 -4.01
C SER A 892 21.75 14.49 -5.45
N MET A 893 22.96 14.45 -6.01
CA MET A 893 23.24 14.98 -7.35
C MET A 893 22.69 14.09 -8.46
N TRP A 894 22.85 12.76 -8.38
CA TRP A 894 22.47 11.83 -9.45
C TRP A 894 21.39 10.80 -9.05
N GLY A 895 20.75 10.94 -7.90
CA GLY A 895 19.58 10.15 -7.49
C GLY A 895 19.86 8.69 -7.17
N VAL A 896 21.14 8.30 -7.15
CA VAL A 896 21.62 6.90 -7.04
C VAL A 896 21.23 6.32 -5.68
N SER A 897 20.46 5.23 -5.66
CA SER A 897 20.13 4.52 -4.43
C SER A 897 21.36 3.86 -3.81
N PRO A 898 21.48 3.87 -2.46
CA PRO A 898 22.43 3.01 -1.77
C PRO A 898 22.25 1.54 -2.19
N THR A 899 23.35 0.85 -2.49
CA THR A 899 23.32 -0.47 -3.16
C THR A 899 22.59 -1.56 -2.38
N HIS A 900 22.43 -1.41 -1.06
CA HIS A 900 21.68 -2.34 -0.21
C HIS A 900 20.17 -2.03 -0.10
N LEU A 901 19.64 -1.03 -0.83
CA LEU A 901 18.23 -0.64 -0.79
C LEU A 901 17.54 -0.86 -2.14
N VAL A 902 16.47 -1.66 -2.13
CA VAL A 902 15.68 -2.00 -3.33
C VAL A 902 14.20 -1.75 -3.07
N TRP A 903 13.53 -0.95 -3.91
CA TRP A 903 12.08 -0.81 -3.84
C TRP A 903 11.37 -2.11 -4.24
N SER A 904 10.42 -2.58 -3.42
CA SER A 904 9.58 -3.73 -3.73
C SER A 904 8.11 -3.31 -3.95
N PRO A 905 7.63 -3.24 -5.21
CA PRO A 905 6.23 -2.97 -5.51
C PRO A 905 5.25 -3.98 -4.90
N ARG A 906 5.72 -5.21 -4.58
CA ARG A 906 4.89 -6.25 -3.94
C ARG A 906 4.62 -6.00 -2.46
N HIS A 907 5.51 -5.28 -1.78
CA HIS A 907 5.41 -5.00 -0.35
C HIS A 907 5.24 -3.50 -0.03
N ASN A 908 5.22 -2.65 -1.06
CA ASN A 908 5.09 -1.19 -0.99
C ASN A 908 6.08 -0.51 -0.02
N HIS A 909 7.30 -1.06 0.07
CA HIS A 909 8.39 -0.49 0.86
C HIS A 909 9.77 -0.86 0.24
N SER A 910 10.82 -0.20 0.73
CA SER A 910 12.21 -0.51 0.41
C SER A 910 12.70 -1.71 1.22
N LEU A 911 13.02 -2.81 0.54
CA LEU A 911 13.74 -3.94 1.10
C LEU A 911 15.21 -3.58 1.34
N VAL A 912 15.82 -4.27 2.29
CA VAL A 912 17.25 -4.17 2.63
C VAL A 912 17.94 -5.49 2.28
N ASP A 913 18.96 -5.43 1.43
CA ASP A 913 19.80 -6.59 1.04
C ASP A 913 21.28 -6.19 1.15
N TYR A 914 21.91 -6.54 2.28
CA TYR A 914 23.31 -6.16 2.52
C TYR A 914 24.33 -6.90 1.63
N THR A 915 23.91 -7.88 0.82
CA THR A 915 24.77 -8.61 -0.15
C THR A 915 25.56 -7.65 -1.05
N TRP A 916 24.97 -6.50 -1.38
CA TRP A 916 25.54 -5.50 -2.29
C TRP A 916 26.18 -4.29 -1.60
N SER A 917 26.37 -4.33 -0.28
CA SER A 917 27.07 -3.29 0.50
C SER A 917 28.54 -3.61 0.83
N VAL A 918 29.12 -4.53 0.06
CA VAL A 918 30.54 -4.89 0.05
C VAL A 918 31.10 -4.75 -1.37
N GLY A 919 32.44 -4.73 -1.51
CA GLY A 919 33.11 -4.54 -2.80
C GLY A 919 33.20 -3.08 -3.24
N GLN A 920 33.19 -2.82 -4.55
CA GLN A 920 33.38 -1.48 -5.12
C GLN A 920 32.10 -0.62 -4.99
N THR A 921 31.84 -0.12 -3.78
CA THR A 921 30.70 0.75 -3.49
C THR A 921 30.99 1.71 -2.33
N PRO A 922 30.70 3.02 -2.45
CA PRO A 922 30.77 3.93 -1.32
C PRO A 922 29.61 3.75 -0.33
N PHE A 923 28.60 2.93 -0.65
CA PHE A 923 27.36 2.81 0.12
C PHE A 923 27.36 1.68 1.15
N GLY A 924 26.72 1.94 2.30
CA GLY A 924 26.52 0.97 3.39
C GLY A 924 27.65 0.94 4.42
N PRO A 925 27.56 0.06 5.44
CA PRO A 925 28.52 -0.01 6.53
C PRO A 925 29.67 -1.01 6.28
N PHE A 926 29.54 -1.93 5.32
CA PHE A 926 30.47 -3.06 5.11
C PHE A 926 31.52 -2.84 4.01
N SER A 927 31.49 -1.68 3.34
CA SER A 927 32.50 -1.30 2.35
C SER A 927 33.40 -0.18 2.88
N GLU A 928 34.70 -0.31 2.60
CA GLU A 928 35.73 0.70 2.85
C GLU A 928 36.05 1.53 1.59
N VAL A 929 35.55 1.12 0.41
CA VAL A 929 35.96 1.66 -0.90
C VAL A 929 35.17 2.92 -1.24
N SER A 930 35.85 4.02 -1.59
CA SER A 930 35.23 5.26 -2.07
C SER A 930 34.95 5.29 -3.57
N SER A 931 35.68 4.51 -4.37
CA SER A 931 35.59 4.54 -5.83
C SER A 931 34.30 3.93 -6.39
N LEU A 932 33.88 4.43 -7.54
CA LEU A 932 32.60 4.10 -8.16
C LEU A 932 32.70 2.83 -9.01
N SER A 933 31.71 1.94 -8.92
CA SER A 933 31.55 0.82 -9.86
C SER A 933 30.67 1.21 -11.05
N PHE A 934 30.73 0.44 -12.15
CA PHE A 934 29.93 0.70 -13.37
C PHE A 934 28.44 0.93 -13.07
N VAL A 935 27.89 0.13 -12.15
CA VAL A 935 26.50 0.18 -11.66
C VAL A 935 26.09 1.59 -11.25
N GLN A 936 26.98 2.33 -10.58
CA GLN A 936 26.69 3.65 -10.04
C GLN A 936 26.80 4.74 -11.12
N LYS A 937 27.70 4.55 -12.09
CA LYS A 937 27.91 5.45 -13.24
C LYS A 937 26.75 5.31 -14.25
N ASP A 938 26.39 4.08 -14.60
CA ASP A 938 25.21 3.75 -15.43
C ASP A 938 23.91 4.21 -14.74
N ALA A 939 23.76 3.96 -13.42
CA ALA A 939 22.61 4.47 -12.67
C ALA A 939 22.53 5.99 -12.66
N ALA A 940 23.65 6.71 -12.49
CA ALA A 940 23.69 8.17 -12.50
C ALA A 940 23.18 8.74 -13.85
N LYS A 941 23.75 8.29 -14.97
CA LYS A 941 23.33 8.68 -16.33
C LYS A 941 21.84 8.35 -16.58
N ARG A 942 21.43 7.13 -16.25
CA ARG A 942 20.06 6.64 -16.44
C ARG A 942 19.03 7.35 -15.55
N ASN A 943 19.39 7.77 -14.33
CA ASN A 943 18.47 8.45 -13.40
C ASN A 943 18.05 9.84 -13.88
N VAL A 944 18.98 10.57 -14.49
CA VAL A 944 18.70 11.85 -15.16
C VAL A 944 17.67 11.63 -16.27
N LEU A 945 17.94 10.67 -17.17
CA LEU A 945 17.05 10.31 -18.28
C LEU A 945 15.66 9.84 -17.81
N LEU A 946 15.57 9.03 -16.75
CA LEU A 946 14.30 8.60 -16.17
C LEU A 946 13.49 9.78 -15.60
N THR A 947 14.16 10.77 -14.99
CA THR A 947 13.48 11.95 -14.46
C THR A 947 12.97 12.84 -15.60
N SER A 948 13.79 13.11 -16.62
CA SER A 948 13.37 13.85 -17.83
C SER A 948 12.23 13.13 -18.55
N LEU A 949 12.33 11.82 -18.79
CA LEU A 949 11.28 11.03 -19.42
C LEU A 949 9.97 11.05 -18.62
N ASN A 950 10.03 10.99 -17.28
CA ASN A 950 8.84 11.12 -16.45
C ASN A 950 8.23 12.53 -16.56
N TYR A 951 9.06 13.59 -16.58
CA TYR A 951 8.61 14.96 -16.75
C TYR A 951 7.91 15.17 -18.10
N SER A 952 8.55 14.81 -19.22
CA SER A 952 7.96 14.96 -20.56
C SER A 952 6.67 14.12 -20.71
N ILE A 953 6.56 12.95 -20.06
CA ILE A 953 5.32 12.18 -20.01
C ILE A 953 4.24 12.87 -19.17
N SER A 954 4.55 13.36 -17.96
CA SER A 954 3.60 14.08 -17.11
C SER A 954 3.03 15.30 -17.82
N SER A 955 3.88 16.17 -18.38
CA SER A 955 3.42 17.33 -19.16
C SER A 955 2.67 16.93 -20.44
N GLY A 956 2.95 15.76 -21.02
CA GLY A 956 2.14 15.18 -22.08
C GLY A 956 0.73 14.76 -21.63
N VAL A 957 0.56 14.33 -20.38
CA VAL A 957 -0.75 14.04 -19.76
C VAL A 957 -1.48 15.34 -19.42
N ASP A 958 -0.81 16.32 -18.80
CA ASP A 958 -1.40 17.63 -18.45
C ASP A 958 -2.02 18.31 -19.68
N ILE A 959 -1.34 18.22 -20.83
CA ILE A 959 -1.85 18.69 -22.13
C ILE A 959 -3.11 17.94 -22.57
N LEU A 960 -3.16 16.62 -22.43
CA LEU A 960 -4.34 15.83 -22.78
C LEU A 960 -5.53 16.10 -21.86
N GLU A 961 -5.30 16.31 -20.57
CA GLU A 961 -6.35 16.70 -19.62
C GLU A 961 -6.89 18.12 -19.92
N SER A 962 -6.01 19.06 -20.28
CA SER A 962 -6.38 20.39 -20.77
C SER A 962 -7.19 20.34 -22.07
N ILE A 963 -6.85 19.45 -23.01
CA ILE A 963 -7.67 19.18 -24.21
C ILE A 963 -9.04 18.58 -23.83
N ALA A 964 -9.08 17.68 -22.85
CA ALA A 964 -10.30 16.98 -22.44
C ALA A 964 -11.30 17.91 -21.74
N SER A 965 -10.82 18.81 -20.86
CA SER A 965 -11.68 19.78 -20.15
C SER A 965 -12.40 20.74 -21.11
N HIS A 966 -11.74 21.13 -22.21
CA HIS A 966 -12.33 21.93 -23.29
C HIS A 966 -13.20 21.11 -24.27
N GLY A 967 -13.60 19.89 -23.91
CA GLY A 967 -14.51 19.05 -24.69
C GLY A 967 -13.88 18.26 -25.83
N GLY A 968 -12.54 18.14 -25.84
CA GLY A 968 -11.78 17.27 -26.73
C GLY A 968 -11.16 17.96 -27.95
N GLU A 969 -10.09 17.35 -28.48
CA GLU A 969 -9.25 17.86 -29.58
C GLU A 969 -10.03 18.41 -30.77
N ARG A 970 -11.12 17.74 -31.19
CA ARG A 970 -11.92 18.13 -32.36
C ARG A 970 -12.82 19.33 -32.15
N LYS A 971 -13.07 19.74 -30.90
CA LYS A 971 -13.80 20.98 -30.56
C LYS A 971 -12.84 22.13 -30.36
N LEU A 972 -11.73 21.88 -29.66
CA LEU A 972 -10.71 22.87 -29.34
C LEU A 972 -9.87 23.28 -30.56
N LEU A 973 -9.39 22.30 -31.34
CA LEU A 973 -8.45 22.54 -32.44
C LEU A 973 -9.17 22.63 -33.80
N LYS A 974 -9.14 23.82 -34.40
CA LYS A 974 -9.51 24.05 -35.80
C LYS A 974 -8.73 23.10 -36.72
N ARG A 975 -9.37 22.59 -37.79
CA ARG A 975 -8.91 21.44 -38.60
C ARG A 975 -7.43 21.46 -39.01
N ASN A 976 -6.87 22.63 -39.33
CA ASN A 976 -5.45 22.77 -39.67
C ASN A 976 -4.52 22.59 -38.45
N ARG A 977 -4.84 23.22 -37.31
CA ARG A 977 -4.10 23.02 -36.05
C ARG A 977 -4.25 21.60 -35.50
N HIS A 978 -5.40 20.95 -35.71
CA HIS A 978 -5.61 19.54 -35.35
C HIS A 978 -4.69 18.60 -36.15
N ASN A 979 -4.49 18.84 -37.45
CA ASN A 979 -3.52 18.09 -38.24
C ASN A 979 -2.07 18.30 -37.76
N GLU A 980 -1.69 19.55 -37.44
CA GLU A 980 -0.35 19.83 -36.89
C GLU A 980 -0.14 19.17 -35.52
N PHE A 981 -1.13 19.25 -34.63
CA PHE A 981 -1.14 18.56 -33.33
C PHE A 981 -0.91 17.05 -33.51
N LEU A 982 -1.67 16.39 -34.40
CA LEU A 982 -1.50 14.96 -34.67
C LEU A 982 -0.11 14.62 -35.24
N GLN A 983 0.47 15.48 -36.09
CA GLN A 983 1.82 15.28 -36.60
C GLN A 983 2.88 15.38 -35.49
N ARG A 984 2.83 16.45 -34.68
CA ARG A 984 3.75 16.65 -33.55
C ARG A 984 3.58 15.57 -32.48
N TRP A 985 2.35 15.17 -32.16
CA TRP A 985 2.07 14.13 -31.16
C TRP A 985 2.63 12.76 -31.57
N ASN A 986 2.50 12.38 -32.85
CA ASN A 986 3.11 11.16 -33.36
C ASN A 986 4.65 11.22 -33.35
N LEU A 987 5.24 12.38 -33.65
CA LEU A 987 6.70 12.57 -33.60
C LEU A 987 7.24 12.53 -32.15
N PHE A 988 6.57 13.20 -31.22
CA PHE A 988 6.83 13.16 -29.78
C PHE A 988 6.80 11.72 -29.25
N ARG A 989 5.72 10.98 -29.54
CA ARG A 989 5.60 9.56 -29.17
C ARG A 989 6.73 8.72 -29.76
N TYR A 990 7.07 8.91 -31.03
CA TYR A 990 8.16 8.19 -31.69
C TYR A 990 9.51 8.47 -31.00
N LYS A 991 9.79 9.73 -30.63
CA LYS A 991 11.00 10.10 -29.87
C LYS A 991 11.04 9.45 -28.48
N LEU A 992 9.92 9.41 -27.76
CA LEU A 992 9.85 8.68 -26.47
C LEU A 992 10.11 7.17 -26.64
N GLU A 993 9.47 6.52 -27.61
CA GLU A 993 9.71 5.09 -27.91
C GLU A 993 11.17 4.82 -28.31
N LYS A 994 11.82 5.76 -29.02
CA LYS A 994 13.25 5.69 -29.35
C LYS A 994 14.17 5.96 -28.17
N SER A 995 13.83 6.88 -27.26
CA SER A 995 14.57 7.08 -26.01
C SER A 995 14.58 5.80 -25.16
N ILE A 996 13.41 5.18 -24.97
CA ILE A 996 13.29 3.92 -24.22
C ILE A 996 14.14 2.82 -24.87
N SER A 997 14.13 2.74 -26.21
CA SER A 997 14.95 1.79 -26.96
C SER A 997 16.45 2.06 -26.87
N ALA A 998 16.90 3.32 -26.83
CA ALA A 998 18.31 3.66 -26.63
C ALA A 998 18.77 3.31 -25.21
N MET A 999 17.97 3.65 -24.19
CA MET A 999 18.22 3.28 -22.80
C MET A 999 18.33 1.75 -22.59
N SER A 1000 17.55 0.93 -23.31
CA SER A 1000 17.65 -0.53 -23.20
C SER A 1000 18.90 -1.13 -23.86
N HIS A 1001 19.63 -0.37 -24.67
CA HIS A 1001 20.94 -0.74 -25.22
C HIS A 1001 22.10 -0.04 -24.47
N PHE A 1002 21.81 0.61 -23.34
CA PHE A 1002 22.76 1.43 -22.56
C PHE A 1002 23.38 2.60 -23.35
N ASP A 1003 22.68 3.07 -24.39
CA ASP A 1003 23.06 4.26 -25.17
C ASP A 1003 22.34 5.48 -24.58
N TYR A 1004 22.99 6.07 -23.56
CA TYR A 1004 22.43 7.19 -22.81
C TYR A 1004 22.48 8.51 -23.58
N GLU A 1005 23.42 8.68 -24.51
CA GLU A 1005 23.55 9.90 -25.32
C GLU A 1005 22.46 9.96 -26.40
N MET A 1006 22.20 8.86 -27.11
CA MET A 1006 21.06 8.82 -28.05
C MET A 1006 19.72 8.93 -27.32
N ALA A 1007 19.62 8.43 -26.09
CA ALA A 1007 18.44 8.66 -25.25
C ALA A 1007 18.26 10.15 -24.91
N LEU A 1008 19.32 10.84 -24.44
CA LEU A 1008 19.28 12.27 -24.14
C LEU A 1008 18.92 13.10 -25.37
N TYR A 1009 19.50 12.76 -26.54
CA TYR A 1009 19.19 13.39 -27.82
C TYR A 1009 17.69 13.30 -28.15
N TYR A 1010 17.10 12.10 -28.04
CA TYR A 1010 15.68 11.93 -28.33
C TYR A 1010 14.77 12.65 -27.32
N LEU A 1011 15.13 12.68 -26.02
CA LEU A 1011 14.37 13.42 -25.00
C LEU A 1011 14.42 14.94 -25.24
N ARG A 1012 15.62 15.54 -25.33
CA ARG A 1012 15.81 16.97 -25.66
C ARG A 1012 15.07 17.34 -26.96
N SER A 1013 15.10 16.46 -27.96
CA SER A 1013 14.37 16.66 -29.22
C SER A 1013 12.85 16.57 -29.06
N SER A 1014 12.35 15.79 -28.08
CA SER A 1014 10.92 15.61 -27.82
C SER A 1014 10.31 16.81 -27.08
N ASP A 1015 11.08 17.47 -26.21
CA ASP A 1015 10.62 18.65 -25.46
C ASP A 1015 10.28 19.83 -26.40
N HIS A 1016 10.94 19.94 -27.56
CA HIS A 1016 10.57 20.89 -28.61
C HIS A 1016 9.22 20.59 -29.27
N ASP A 1017 8.84 19.32 -29.44
CA ASP A 1017 7.52 18.95 -29.94
C ASP A 1017 6.46 19.23 -28.87
N LEU A 1018 6.75 18.85 -27.62
CA LEU A 1018 5.90 19.02 -26.45
C LEU A 1018 5.58 20.52 -26.19
N TYR A 1019 6.60 21.39 -26.23
CA TYR A 1019 6.43 22.84 -26.11
C TYR A 1019 5.53 23.40 -27.22
N ALA A 1020 5.75 22.99 -28.47
CA ALA A 1020 4.94 23.47 -29.59
C ALA A 1020 3.49 22.95 -29.52
N ILE A 1021 3.27 21.71 -29.06
CA ILE A 1021 1.95 21.16 -28.76
C ILE A 1021 1.26 21.99 -27.66
N HIS A 1022 1.97 22.27 -26.57
CA HIS A 1022 1.47 23.12 -25.48
C HIS A 1022 1.07 24.51 -25.99
N THR A 1023 1.90 25.15 -26.80
CA THR A 1023 1.58 26.45 -27.43
C THR A 1023 0.32 26.39 -28.31
N LEU A 1024 0.17 25.35 -29.14
CA LEU A 1024 -1.01 25.16 -30.00
C LEU A 1024 -2.30 24.99 -29.19
N VAL A 1025 -2.25 24.23 -28.09
CA VAL A 1025 -3.38 23.99 -27.19
C VAL A 1025 -3.73 25.25 -26.40
N TYR A 1026 -2.73 25.93 -25.82
CA TYR A 1026 -2.91 27.17 -25.05
C TYR A 1026 -3.50 28.30 -25.91
N GLN A 1027 -3.03 28.49 -27.15
CA GLN A 1027 -3.64 29.46 -28.07
C GLN A 1027 -5.08 29.11 -28.41
N ALA A 1028 -5.41 27.82 -28.51
CA ALA A 1028 -6.77 27.38 -28.82
C ALA A 1028 -7.73 27.51 -27.62
N SER A 1029 -7.27 27.28 -26.38
CA SER A 1029 -8.09 27.52 -25.18
C SER A 1029 -8.35 29.00 -24.99
N GLN A 1030 -7.34 29.86 -25.13
CA GLN A 1030 -7.50 31.32 -25.06
C GLN A 1030 -8.46 31.86 -26.14
N GLU A 1031 -8.41 31.35 -27.38
CA GLU A 1031 -9.41 31.70 -28.41
C GLU A 1031 -10.84 31.27 -28.04
N LEU A 1032 -10.99 30.12 -27.37
CA LEU A 1032 -12.30 29.58 -26.96
C LEU A 1032 -12.86 30.30 -25.72
N GLU A 1033 -12.03 30.58 -24.72
CA GLU A 1033 -12.38 31.36 -23.53
C GLU A 1033 -12.82 32.78 -23.93
N ALA A 1034 -12.06 33.46 -24.78
CA ALA A 1034 -12.43 34.80 -25.28
C ALA A 1034 -13.79 34.79 -26.00
N ALA A 1035 -14.06 33.77 -26.83
CA ALA A 1035 -15.34 33.62 -27.49
C ALA A 1035 -16.49 33.37 -26.49
N LEU A 1036 -16.28 32.51 -25.49
CA LEU A 1036 -17.28 32.22 -24.44
C LEU A 1036 -17.57 33.43 -23.54
N VAL A 1037 -16.56 34.28 -23.26
CA VAL A 1037 -16.75 35.54 -22.53
C VAL A 1037 -17.61 36.52 -23.33
N CYS A 1038 -17.42 36.61 -24.65
CA CYS A 1038 -18.29 37.41 -25.53
C CYS A 1038 -19.73 36.89 -25.65
N PHE A 1039 -20.01 35.63 -25.30
CA PHE A 1039 -21.36 35.05 -25.26
C PHE A 1039 -22.05 35.14 -23.88
N LYS A 1040 -21.45 35.82 -22.89
CA LYS A 1040 -22.23 36.36 -21.77
C LYS A 1040 -22.96 37.60 -22.23
N ASP A 1041 -24.21 37.43 -22.65
CA ASP A 1041 -25.10 38.55 -22.97
C ASP A 1041 -25.05 39.62 -21.86
N PRO A 1042 -24.89 40.92 -22.19
CA PRO A 1042 -25.08 41.97 -21.20
C PRO A 1042 -26.52 41.87 -20.67
N PRO A 1043 -26.77 42.04 -19.36
CA PRO A 1043 -28.08 41.81 -18.78
C PRO A 1043 -29.12 42.65 -19.50
N PHE A 1044 -30.10 41.97 -20.11
CA PHE A 1044 -31.15 42.59 -20.92
C PHE A 1044 -31.73 43.80 -20.17
N PRO A 1045 -31.83 45.00 -20.78
CA PRO A 1045 -32.02 46.25 -20.05
C PRO A 1045 -33.48 46.45 -19.60
N TRP A 1046 -33.93 45.59 -18.69
CA TRP A 1046 -35.27 45.61 -18.09
C TRP A 1046 -35.61 46.97 -17.50
N LEU A 1047 -34.64 47.70 -16.92
CA LEU A 1047 -34.86 49.07 -16.43
C LEU A 1047 -35.32 50.02 -17.54
N SER A 1048 -34.70 49.99 -18.72
CA SER A 1048 -35.07 50.83 -19.87
C SER A 1048 -36.38 50.39 -20.51
N PHE A 1049 -36.65 49.08 -20.54
CA PHE A 1049 -37.90 48.55 -21.08
C PHE A 1049 -39.10 48.87 -20.17
N VAL A 1050 -38.93 48.72 -18.85
CA VAL A 1050 -39.93 49.05 -17.83
C VAL A 1050 -40.12 50.57 -17.73
N SER A 1051 -39.07 51.40 -17.77
CA SER A 1051 -39.22 52.85 -17.74
C SER A 1051 -39.96 53.36 -18.98
N SER A 1052 -39.64 52.88 -20.18
CA SER A 1052 -40.37 53.18 -21.40
C SER A 1052 -41.84 52.75 -21.31
N GLY A 1053 -42.12 51.56 -20.77
CA GLY A 1053 -43.49 51.08 -20.53
C GLY A 1053 -44.27 51.97 -19.55
N VAL A 1054 -43.67 52.33 -18.41
CA VAL A 1054 -44.28 53.22 -17.40
C VAL A 1054 -44.54 54.62 -17.98
N ILE A 1055 -43.62 55.18 -18.76
CA ILE A 1055 -43.80 56.47 -19.44
C ILE A 1055 -44.95 56.39 -20.46
N PHE A 1056 -45.04 55.30 -21.24
CA PHE A 1056 -46.12 55.08 -22.20
C PHE A 1056 -47.50 54.97 -21.51
N PHE A 1057 -47.61 54.22 -20.41
CA PHE A 1057 -48.84 54.14 -19.62
C PHE A 1057 -49.18 55.46 -18.92
N ALA A 1058 -48.18 56.22 -18.45
CA ALA A 1058 -48.40 57.56 -17.89
C ALA A 1058 -48.89 58.58 -18.93
N LEU A 1059 -48.37 58.51 -20.17
CA LEU A 1059 -48.84 59.33 -21.28
C LEU A 1059 -50.27 58.95 -21.71
N LEU A 1060 -50.60 57.67 -21.80
CA LEU A 1060 -51.96 57.20 -22.04
C LEU A 1060 -52.93 57.67 -20.93
N TYR A 1061 -52.53 57.58 -19.66
CA TYR A 1061 -53.31 58.06 -18.53
C TYR A 1061 -53.53 59.57 -18.56
N ALA A 1062 -52.49 60.35 -18.87
CA ALA A 1062 -52.57 61.80 -19.01
C ALA A 1062 -53.47 62.21 -20.19
N TYR A 1063 -53.36 61.53 -21.34
CA TYR A 1063 -54.20 61.75 -22.51
C TYR A 1063 -55.68 61.46 -22.19
N ALA A 1064 -55.97 60.34 -21.54
CA ALA A 1064 -57.32 59.96 -21.09
C ALA A 1064 -57.93 60.91 -20.03
N LYS A 1065 -57.10 61.72 -19.34
CA LYS A 1065 -57.53 62.72 -18.36
C LYS A 1065 -57.48 64.18 -18.84
N ARG A 1066 -57.04 64.45 -20.08
CA ARG A 1066 -56.67 65.82 -20.52
C ARG A 1066 -57.78 66.86 -20.28
N ASP A 1067 -59.04 66.48 -20.54
CA ASP A 1067 -60.18 67.40 -20.49
C ASP A 1067 -60.58 67.78 -19.04
N LYS A 1068 -60.11 67.04 -18.03
CA LYS A 1068 -60.20 67.43 -16.60
C LYS A 1068 -58.98 68.22 -16.12
N LEU A 1069 -57.82 68.10 -16.77
CA LEU A 1069 -56.59 68.80 -16.38
C LEU A 1069 -56.54 70.26 -16.88
N PHE A 1070 -57.15 70.56 -18.03
CA PHE A 1070 -57.00 71.87 -18.70
C PHE A 1070 -58.15 72.87 -18.52
N GLN A 1071 -59.13 72.64 -17.64
CA GLN A 1071 -60.18 73.64 -17.37
C GLN A 1071 -59.71 74.81 -16.48
N ASN A 1072 -58.67 74.64 -15.65
CA ASN A 1072 -58.22 75.65 -14.68
C ASN A 1072 -56.84 76.27 -15.00
N LYS A 1073 -56.70 76.88 -16.19
CA LYS A 1073 -55.83 78.06 -16.47
C LYS A 1073 -55.95 78.52 -17.94
N ARG A 1074 -57.07 79.18 -18.29
CA ARG A 1074 -57.27 79.77 -19.64
C ARG A 1074 -57.77 81.22 -19.61
N LYS A 1075 -57.14 82.05 -18.77
CA LYS A 1075 -57.31 83.52 -18.75
C LYS A 1075 -56.01 84.25 -18.38
N GLN A 1076 -55.14 84.50 -19.36
CA GLN A 1076 -54.46 85.80 -19.51
C GLN A 1076 -53.69 85.90 -20.84
N PHE A 1077 -53.64 87.13 -21.35
CA PHE A 1077 -52.90 87.66 -22.51
C PHE A 1077 -53.04 86.99 -23.88
N LEU A 1078 -53.63 87.76 -24.81
CA LEU A 1078 -53.75 87.47 -26.23
C LEU A 1078 -53.70 88.82 -26.98
N SER A 1079 -52.49 89.28 -27.32
CA SER A 1079 -52.25 90.50 -28.12
C SER A 1079 -50.75 90.63 -28.48
N GLY A 1080 -50.33 90.63 -29.75
CA GLY A 1080 -51.06 90.32 -30.99
C GLY A 1080 -50.32 90.73 -32.27
N LEU A 1081 -50.83 90.28 -33.42
CA LEU A 1081 -50.58 90.80 -34.80
C LEU A 1081 -49.13 90.58 -35.36
N PRO A 1082 -48.86 90.76 -36.68
CA PRO A 1082 -49.34 89.81 -37.73
C PRO A 1082 -48.36 89.53 -38.91
N ILE A 1083 -48.75 88.59 -39.80
CA ILE A 1083 -48.50 88.57 -41.28
C ILE A 1083 -47.09 88.20 -41.87
N LEU A 1084 -47.11 87.12 -42.68
CA LEU A 1084 -46.34 86.75 -43.90
C LEU A 1084 -44.78 86.83 -44.04
N GLN A 1085 -44.18 85.63 -44.15
CA GLN A 1085 -43.25 85.17 -45.24
C GLN A 1085 -41.85 85.86 -45.41
N PRO A 1086 -40.90 85.35 -46.26
CA PRO A 1086 -39.93 84.33 -45.84
C PRO A 1086 -38.44 84.62 -46.21
N ASN A 1087 -37.53 83.69 -45.85
CA ASN A 1087 -36.06 83.70 -46.14
C ASN A 1087 -35.28 84.82 -45.37
N GLU A 1088 -34.02 84.70 -44.91
CA GLU A 1088 -32.90 83.75 -45.09
C GLU A 1088 -32.20 83.42 -43.74
N PRO A 1089 -31.26 82.45 -43.66
CA PRO A 1089 -30.57 82.06 -42.42
C PRO A 1089 -29.10 82.51 -42.33
N ALA A 1090 -28.69 83.12 -41.20
CA ALA A 1090 -27.28 83.23 -40.80
C ALA A 1090 -27.10 83.49 -39.29
N ASN A 1091 -26.40 82.57 -38.60
CA ASN A 1091 -25.63 82.73 -37.34
C ASN A 1091 -26.37 83.29 -36.08
N LEU A 1092 -26.11 82.84 -34.84
CA LEU A 1092 -24.83 82.44 -34.26
C LEU A 1092 -25.02 81.54 -33.00
N VAL A 1093 -24.19 80.49 -32.90
CA VAL A 1093 -23.61 79.78 -31.72
C VAL A 1093 -24.22 80.00 -30.31
N ILE A 1094 -24.53 78.88 -29.59
CA ILE A 1094 -24.00 78.54 -28.24
C ILE A 1094 -24.35 77.08 -27.81
N SER A 1095 -23.38 76.42 -27.17
CA SER A 1095 -23.32 75.10 -26.46
C SER A 1095 -24.49 74.08 -26.50
N PRO A 1096 -24.21 72.78 -26.76
CA PRO A 1096 -25.15 71.69 -26.54
C PRO A 1096 -25.03 71.02 -25.16
N THR A 1097 -26.15 70.89 -24.43
CA THR A 1097 -26.36 69.89 -23.36
C THR A 1097 -27.81 69.40 -23.40
N PHE A 1098 -28.02 68.10 -23.17
CA PHE A 1098 -29.34 67.43 -23.15
C PHE A 1098 -30.17 67.50 -24.45
N CYS A 1099 -29.87 66.59 -25.38
CA CYS A 1099 -30.89 65.98 -26.26
C CYS A 1099 -30.39 64.64 -26.81
N ALA A 1100 -30.71 63.55 -26.13
CA ALA A 1100 -30.37 62.19 -26.54
C ALA A 1100 -31.49 61.22 -26.12
N ASP A 1101 -32.64 61.34 -26.79
CA ASP A 1101 -33.74 60.38 -26.68
C ASP A 1101 -34.65 60.46 -27.92
N ALA A 1102 -35.47 59.42 -28.14
CA ALA A 1102 -36.50 59.33 -29.21
C ALA A 1102 -36.05 59.17 -30.68
N ALA A 1103 -34.96 58.43 -30.96
CA ALA A 1103 -34.56 58.04 -32.33
C ALA A 1103 -34.24 56.54 -32.53
N THR A 1104 -34.61 55.67 -31.59
CA THR A 1104 -34.06 54.28 -31.52
C THR A 1104 -35.12 53.17 -31.42
N ILE A 1105 -36.32 53.37 -31.99
CA ILE A 1105 -37.39 52.34 -32.02
C ILE A 1105 -38.01 52.21 -33.43
N LEU A 1106 -37.20 51.87 -34.45
CA LEU A 1106 -37.72 51.43 -35.77
C LEU A 1106 -36.73 50.70 -36.71
N SER A 1107 -35.59 50.19 -36.22
CA SER A 1107 -34.52 49.60 -37.07
C SER A 1107 -34.09 48.17 -36.73
N TYR A 1108 -34.68 47.51 -35.73
CA TYR A 1108 -34.21 46.21 -35.22
C TYR A 1108 -34.62 44.96 -36.04
N PHE A 1109 -35.06 45.12 -37.30
CA PHE A 1109 -35.52 44.02 -38.16
C PHE A 1109 -35.00 44.05 -39.61
N SER A 1110 -33.81 44.61 -39.83
CA SER A 1110 -32.96 44.30 -41.00
C SER A 1110 -31.49 44.58 -40.68
N GLY A 1111 -30.54 43.82 -41.24
CA GLY A 1111 -29.11 44.11 -41.05
C GLY A 1111 -28.12 42.94 -41.10
N CYS A 1112 -28.55 41.68 -41.21
CA CYS A 1112 -27.62 40.55 -41.30
C CYS A 1112 -27.10 40.33 -42.75
N LEU A 1113 -26.31 41.28 -43.28
CA LEU A 1113 -25.51 41.15 -44.50
C LEU A 1113 -24.55 42.35 -44.68
N LEU A 1114 -23.33 42.05 -45.16
CA LEU A 1114 -22.35 42.99 -45.75
C LEU A 1114 -21.84 44.18 -44.91
N VAL A 1115 -20.67 44.01 -44.28
CA VAL A 1115 -19.50 44.88 -44.55
C VAL A 1115 -18.25 44.00 -44.69
N ASN A 1116 -17.40 44.31 -45.67
CA ASN A 1116 -16.15 43.59 -45.93
C ASN A 1116 -14.99 44.60 -46.08
N PHE A 1117 -14.20 44.76 -45.01
CA PHE A 1117 -12.92 45.48 -44.97
C PHE A 1117 -12.08 44.83 -43.84
N GLY A 1118 -10.75 44.82 -43.88
CA GLY A 1118 -9.83 45.49 -44.81
C GLY A 1118 -8.79 46.27 -44.03
N SER A 1119 -7.63 45.64 -43.77
CA SER A 1119 -6.44 46.26 -43.18
C SER A 1119 -5.90 47.39 -44.09
N PRO A 1120 -5.29 48.48 -43.56
CA PRO A 1120 -3.92 48.34 -43.02
C PRO A 1120 -3.55 49.27 -41.84
N ASP A 1121 -2.27 49.19 -41.46
CA ASP A 1121 -1.41 50.19 -40.81
C ASP A 1121 -1.73 50.72 -39.41
N CYS A 1122 -0.95 50.22 -38.45
CA CYS A 1122 -0.30 51.09 -37.46
C CYS A 1122 1.02 50.48 -36.96
N THR A 1123 2.14 50.73 -37.66
CA THR A 1123 3.49 50.37 -37.19
C THR A 1123 4.19 51.59 -36.57
N LYS A 1124 4.66 51.47 -35.31
CA LYS A 1124 5.87 52.15 -34.83
C LYS A 1124 6.36 51.61 -33.48
N ASN A 1125 7.68 51.60 -33.37
CA ASN A 1125 8.51 51.09 -32.25
C ASN A 1125 8.26 51.93 -30.96
N ALA A 1126 8.68 51.54 -29.75
CA ALA A 1126 9.93 50.85 -29.41
C ALA A 1126 9.83 50.02 -28.07
N PRO A 1127 10.93 49.51 -27.46
CA PRO A 1127 10.95 48.15 -26.93
C PRO A 1127 10.65 48.01 -25.42
N LEU A 1128 10.24 46.80 -25.04
CA LEU A 1128 10.36 46.26 -23.68
C LEU A 1128 11.27 45.02 -23.66
N LYS A 1129 11.95 44.81 -22.54
CA LYS A 1129 13.01 43.81 -22.37
C LYS A 1129 12.45 42.40 -22.14
N ASN A 1130 13.30 41.39 -22.39
CA ASN A 1130 13.08 40.02 -21.93
C ASN A 1130 12.77 39.98 -20.43
N MET A 1131 11.74 39.22 -20.05
CA MET A 1131 11.51 38.79 -18.67
C MET A 1131 10.81 37.42 -18.71
N SER A 1132 11.29 36.47 -17.91
CA SER A 1132 10.82 35.08 -17.92
C SER A 1132 9.60 34.88 -17.01
N PRO A 1133 8.62 34.03 -17.39
CA PRO A 1133 7.52 33.65 -16.51
C PRO A 1133 7.97 32.50 -15.57
N SER A 1134 8.64 32.88 -14.48
CA SER A 1134 8.83 32.03 -13.30
C SER A 1134 8.28 32.77 -12.07
N ASP A 1135 7.78 32.01 -11.10
CA ASP A 1135 7.28 32.49 -9.80
C ASP A 1135 6.03 33.41 -9.84
N LEU A 1136 4.89 32.81 -10.19
CA LEU A 1136 3.57 33.33 -9.81
C LEU A 1136 2.77 32.27 -9.01
N HIS A 1137 3.16 32.07 -7.75
CA HIS A 1137 2.44 31.18 -6.82
C HIS A 1137 1.15 31.82 -6.31
N VAL A 1138 0.00 31.41 -6.87
CA VAL A 1138 -1.33 31.83 -6.40
C VAL A 1138 -1.78 30.94 -5.23
N HIS A 1139 -1.74 31.48 -4.01
CA HIS A 1139 -2.35 30.83 -2.84
C HIS A 1139 -3.86 31.09 -2.78
N ILE A 1140 -4.66 30.04 -2.97
CA ILE A 1140 -6.11 30.08 -2.75
C ILE A 1140 -6.39 29.67 -1.30
N PHE A 1141 -6.96 30.59 -0.52
CA PHE A 1141 -7.47 30.29 0.82
C PHE A 1141 -8.97 29.99 0.78
N HIS A 1142 -9.37 28.87 1.37
CA HIS A 1142 -10.77 28.53 1.61
C HIS A 1142 -11.21 29.07 2.98
N THR A 1143 -12.42 29.63 3.07
CA THR A 1143 -13.06 30.03 4.33
C THR A 1143 -14.49 29.53 4.37
N ASP A 1144 -14.93 29.01 5.53
CA ASP A 1144 -16.23 28.34 5.71
C ASP A 1144 -17.43 29.31 5.80
N SER A 1145 -17.71 30.00 4.70
CA SER A 1145 -18.94 30.78 4.48
C SER A 1145 -19.27 30.78 2.98
N GLY A 1146 -20.41 30.20 2.61
CA GLY A 1146 -20.75 29.83 1.23
C GLY A 1146 -21.17 30.97 0.28
N GLU A 1147 -20.39 32.04 0.19
CA GLU A 1147 -20.57 33.12 -0.80
C GLU A 1147 -19.31 33.32 -1.66
N TYR A 1148 -19.44 33.11 -2.97
CA TYR A 1148 -18.34 33.31 -3.92
C TYR A 1148 -18.14 34.81 -4.22
N SER A 1149 -17.13 35.42 -3.61
CA SER A 1149 -16.67 36.78 -3.95
C SER A 1149 -15.20 36.78 -4.34
N LEU A 1150 -14.87 37.37 -5.49
CA LEU A 1150 -13.52 37.38 -6.05
C LEU A 1150 -12.79 38.69 -5.69
N PHE A 1151 -12.13 38.71 -4.53
CA PHE A 1151 -11.30 39.86 -4.13
C PHE A 1151 -9.88 39.77 -4.69
N VAL A 1152 -9.52 40.69 -5.59
CA VAL A 1152 -8.15 40.91 -6.07
C VAL A 1152 -7.59 42.15 -5.39
N THR A 1153 -6.79 41.96 -4.33
CA THR A 1153 -6.12 43.05 -3.62
C THR A 1153 -4.68 43.26 -4.10
N CYS A 1154 -4.49 44.19 -5.04
CA CYS A 1154 -3.15 44.64 -5.41
C CYS A 1154 -2.59 45.61 -4.35
N THR A 1155 -1.81 45.11 -3.40
CA THR A 1155 -1.04 45.93 -2.47
C THR A 1155 0.30 46.36 -3.08
N LEU A 1156 0.34 47.56 -3.67
CA LEU A 1156 1.59 48.27 -3.95
C LEU A 1156 2.21 48.73 -2.62
N ILE A 1157 3.38 48.19 -2.30
CA ILE A 1157 4.31 48.73 -1.29
C ILE A 1157 5.67 48.87 -1.98
N HIS A 1158 6.44 49.88 -1.55
CA HIS A 1158 7.57 50.46 -2.28
C HIS A 1158 8.92 50.16 -1.60
#